data_AF-A0A847E3A0-F1
#
_entry.id   AF-A0A847E3A0-F1
#
_cell.length_a   1.000
_cell.length_b   1.000
_cell.length_c   1.000
_cell.angle_alpha   90.00
_cell.angle_beta   90.00
_cell.angle_gamma   90.00
#
_symmetry.space_group_name_H-M   'P 1'
#
loop_
_entity.id
_entity.type
_entity.pdbx_description
1 polymer ?
#
loop_
_entity_poly.entity_id
_entity_poly.type
_entity_poly.pdbx_seq_one_letter_code
_entity_poly.pdbx_strand_id
1 'polypeptide(L)'
;MKCKNCGTENLVGTEKCTNCGFVFNQKNKKKNGIIIFLIILLILIGAFIFWKEKINKFKDPFTEVNMKLPIDIISNRVYEEKETISGILEEEYKSERINADKYIKELAYSFYDYDKLDYKYKNSGSGLIDPNYLIEKAAAVADSLSPETARYIISKISLADVKWDVKSGTSGINNFDQSIVPLISEQNDLSKLSKAVLSSNGNFIIYYTTSGANAIKDSDATKIADHLENTVKAYEDSFGFKFTYTAKLEEWLVGEIAEVISFRAYQEATTKAEKVLKDNNINIDYMKTAMPVFIIDTNDERTLGYYISPSLDLFEKIMMRLFGYEEAAIENMLTTYSFPYFTVSSKISNFDDAKLVISHELFHHYEGYNICGNGDFVKCASGNFTTETMANFAAVVTSDINKTDTVINDHARHFIANSSTSLDKIGVKGDDDSEAGYNGFVFALNYAETVKNGRDYLFNSLKTTEPLKFLAESAGADYKKVMILTGKRNLTADYSNKIAIAKVNGVMNYPQNYRLLDSTDQTIDLLSNYSSFQYFYVDPSTYKQQSQIIFKNKSTDLSLLLFVKENGTYKYLYTHEFNKDFVINVEDFRLYKEVVFGLVNTSYLNNVDYTIEVKETGKLQPTVTAKGLKLDNLDDSIKNSSSASCYKSKESDNFYTINQMMVGFDSEDILNELYAKVTLKIKDVEKDNPLFPLTQKMVSGLLQLFVQAYKEQFKYFDIITNESDYEYSVTIKVNKNFYDTIKSKSMNIKIDSEEKVDVIRGLYDEGYTCEYQK
;
A
#
# COMPACT_ATOMS: atom_id res chain seq x y z
N MET A 1 -73.79 -44.20 -11.30
CA MET A 1 -72.41 -43.66 -11.45
C MET A 1 -71.93 -43.19 -10.08
N LYS A 2 -70.75 -43.60 -9.57
CA LYS A 2 -70.25 -43.14 -8.25
C LYS A 2 -69.53 -41.80 -8.38
N CYS A 3 -69.86 -40.84 -7.51
CA CYS A 3 -69.17 -39.56 -7.45
C CYS A 3 -67.74 -39.74 -6.94
N LYS A 4 -66.73 -39.27 -7.71
CA LYS A 4 -65.31 -39.40 -7.30
C LYS A 4 -64.96 -38.61 -6.04
N ASN A 5 -65.74 -37.58 -5.69
CA ASN A 5 -65.41 -36.68 -4.58
C ASN A 5 -66.00 -37.13 -3.23
N CYS A 6 -67.10 -37.89 -3.23
CA CYS A 6 -67.78 -38.30 -1.99
C CYS A 6 -68.29 -39.76 -2.00
N GLY A 7 -68.01 -40.54 -3.04
CA GLY A 7 -68.31 -41.97 -3.13
C GLY A 7 -69.78 -42.34 -3.35
N THR A 8 -70.71 -41.38 -3.29
CA THR A 8 -72.16 -41.63 -3.36
C THR A 8 -72.61 -42.08 -4.76
N GLU A 9 -73.44 -43.13 -4.81
CA GLU A 9 -74.06 -43.61 -6.05
C GLU A 9 -75.15 -42.66 -6.52
N ASN A 10 -74.99 -42.11 -7.73
CA ASN A 10 -75.98 -41.26 -8.39
C ASN A 10 -76.62 -42.00 -9.58
N LEU A 11 -77.90 -41.69 -9.83
CA LEU A 11 -78.65 -42.15 -10.99
C LEU A 11 -77.96 -41.73 -12.29
N VAL A 12 -78.01 -42.60 -13.30
CA VAL A 12 -77.34 -42.35 -14.59
C VAL A 12 -78.06 -41.21 -15.30
N GLY A 13 -77.35 -40.10 -15.56
CA GLY A 13 -77.86 -38.93 -16.28
C GLY A 13 -77.88 -37.60 -15.51
N THR A 14 -77.50 -37.57 -14.22
CA THR A 14 -77.46 -36.32 -13.44
C THR A 14 -76.18 -35.51 -13.68
N GLU A 15 -76.32 -34.21 -13.97
CA GLU A 15 -75.18 -33.31 -14.24
C GLU A 15 -74.41 -32.88 -12.99
N LYS A 16 -75.02 -32.98 -11.79
CA LYS A 16 -74.39 -32.68 -10.51
C LYS A 16 -74.67 -33.77 -9.48
N CYS A 17 -73.69 -34.02 -8.61
CA CYS A 17 -73.88 -34.90 -7.45
C CYS A 17 -74.88 -34.26 -6.48
N THR A 18 -75.96 -34.96 -6.15
CA THR A 18 -77.00 -34.44 -5.26
C THR A 18 -76.52 -34.19 -3.84
N ASN A 19 -75.46 -34.89 -3.39
CA ASN A 19 -74.98 -34.79 -2.03
C ASN A 19 -73.91 -33.69 -1.83
N CYS A 20 -73.00 -33.51 -2.80
CA CYS A 20 -71.88 -32.56 -2.66
C CYS A 20 -71.82 -31.49 -3.76
N GLY A 21 -72.79 -31.47 -4.68
CA GLY A 21 -72.90 -30.45 -5.73
C GLY A 21 -71.86 -30.54 -6.85
N PHE A 22 -70.96 -31.52 -6.84
CA PHE A 22 -69.89 -31.67 -7.84
C PHE A 22 -70.46 -31.93 -9.25
N VAL A 23 -70.04 -31.12 -10.23
CA VAL A 23 -70.55 -31.14 -11.62
C VAL A 23 -69.70 -32.07 -12.49
N PHE A 24 -70.32 -33.06 -13.14
CA PHE A 24 -69.58 -34.15 -13.79
C PHE A 24 -68.98 -33.82 -15.17
N ASN A 25 -69.39 -32.72 -15.80
CA ASN A 25 -68.77 -32.28 -17.06
C ASN A 25 -69.10 -30.81 -17.39
N GLN A 26 -68.08 -29.97 -17.55
CA GLN A 26 -68.08 -28.95 -18.60
C GLN A 26 -66.66 -28.70 -19.13
N LYS A 27 -66.41 -29.22 -20.35
CA LYS A 27 -65.30 -28.82 -21.22
C LYS A 27 -65.65 -27.49 -21.91
N ASN A 28 -64.70 -26.55 -21.84
CA ASN A 28 -64.39 -25.46 -22.78
C ASN A 28 -65.49 -24.46 -23.21
N LYS A 29 -65.52 -23.31 -22.52
CA LYS A 29 -65.66 -21.98 -23.14
C LYS A 29 -64.49 -21.06 -22.72
N LYS A 30 -63.26 -21.48 -22.97
CA LYS A 30 -62.12 -20.57 -23.15
C LYS A 30 -62.01 -20.28 -24.65
N LYS A 31 -62.38 -19.07 -25.09
CA LYS A 31 -61.76 -18.39 -26.24
C LYS A 31 -62.17 -16.93 -26.48
N ASN A 32 -63.15 -16.36 -25.79
CA ASN A 32 -63.48 -14.94 -25.98
C ASN A 32 -62.85 -13.98 -24.94
N GLY A 33 -62.56 -14.43 -23.71
CA GLY A 33 -61.97 -13.56 -22.67
C GLY A 33 -60.49 -13.22 -22.89
N ILE A 34 -59.69 -14.16 -23.41
CA ILE A 34 -58.26 -13.92 -23.72
C ILE A 34 -58.13 -13.06 -24.98
N ILE A 35 -59.03 -13.21 -25.96
CA ILE A 35 -59.06 -12.36 -27.15
C ILE A 35 -59.56 -10.95 -26.78
N ILE A 36 -60.58 -10.82 -25.92
CA ILE A 36 -61.02 -9.51 -25.42
C ILE A 36 -59.95 -8.87 -24.52
N PHE A 37 -59.25 -9.63 -23.68
CA PHE A 37 -58.12 -9.13 -22.88
C PHE A 37 -56.93 -8.74 -23.77
N LEU A 38 -56.59 -9.53 -24.81
CA LEU A 38 -55.56 -9.18 -25.80
C LEU A 38 -55.98 -8.01 -26.69
N ILE A 39 -57.27 -7.84 -27.00
CA ILE A 39 -57.81 -6.70 -27.74
C ILE A 39 -57.82 -5.46 -26.84
N ILE A 40 -58.18 -5.57 -25.56
CA ILE A 40 -58.04 -4.48 -24.57
C ILE A 40 -56.57 -4.15 -24.36
N LEU A 41 -55.67 -5.16 -24.33
CA LEU A 41 -54.23 -4.97 -24.25
C LEU A 41 -53.68 -4.33 -25.53
N LEU A 42 -54.16 -4.71 -26.72
CA LEU A 42 -53.80 -4.11 -28.02
C LEU A 42 -54.42 -2.72 -28.22
N ILE A 43 -55.58 -2.45 -27.64
CA ILE A 43 -56.21 -1.12 -27.58
C ILE A 43 -55.50 -0.26 -26.55
N LEU A 44 -55.03 -0.81 -25.42
CA LEU A 44 -54.22 -0.11 -24.44
C LEU A 44 -52.80 0.12 -24.98
N ILE A 45 -52.20 -0.83 -25.70
CA ILE A 45 -50.92 -0.71 -26.39
C ILE A 45 -51.06 0.22 -27.60
N GLY A 46 -52.16 0.15 -28.34
CA GLY A 46 -52.47 1.03 -29.47
C GLY A 46 -52.77 2.45 -29.03
N ALA A 47 -53.54 2.62 -27.94
CA ALA A 47 -53.73 3.90 -27.26
C ALA A 47 -52.40 4.38 -26.66
N PHE A 48 -51.56 3.50 -26.10
CA PHE A 48 -50.22 3.82 -25.60
C PHE A 48 -49.29 4.26 -26.73
N ILE A 49 -49.31 3.62 -27.91
CA ILE A 49 -48.50 4.02 -29.09
C ILE A 49 -49.02 5.34 -29.65
N PHE A 50 -50.35 5.52 -29.75
CA PHE A 50 -50.99 6.75 -30.25
C PHE A 50 -50.95 7.92 -29.25
N TRP A 51 -50.81 7.64 -27.94
CA TRP A 51 -50.69 8.65 -26.87
C TRP A 51 -49.25 8.89 -26.39
N LYS A 52 -48.30 8.00 -26.70
CA LYS A 52 -46.85 8.25 -26.55
C LYS A 52 -46.41 9.50 -27.34
N GLU A 53 -47.19 9.90 -28.35
CA GLU A 53 -46.99 11.15 -29.09
C GLU A 53 -47.49 12.41 -28.37
N LYS A 54 -48.30 12.29 -27.29
CA LYS A 54 -48.89 13.43 -26.57
C LYS A 54 -48.24 13.76 -25.22
N ILE A 55 -47.22 13.02 -24.81
CA ILE A 55 -46.38 13.43 -23.69
C ILE A 55 -45.40 14.47 -24.23
N ASN A 56 -45.33 15.64 -23.59
CA ASN A 56 -44.34 16.66 -23.90
C ASN A 56 -42.95 16.01 -23.86
N LYS A 57 -42.40 15.75 -25.05
CA LYS A 57 -41.05 15.20 -25.19
C LYS A 57 -40.07 16.32 -24.86
N PHE A 58 -39.76 16.48 -23.58
CA PHE A 58 -38.57 17.22 -23.19
C PHE A 58 -37.39 16.26 -23.14
N LYS A 59 -36.21 16.79 -23.46
CA LYS A 59 -34.96 16.04 -23.35
C LYS A 59 -34.62 15.93 -21.86
N ASP A 60 -34.39 14.70 -21.38
CA ASP A 60 -33.89 14.47 -20.02
C ASP A 60 -32.56 15.24 -19.85
N PRO A 61 -32.48 16.22 -18.92
CA PRO A 61 -31.27 17.02 -18.75
C PRO A 61 -30.19 16.29 -17.95
N PHE A 62 -30.52 15.17 -17.29
CA PHE A 62 -29.56 14.42 -16.49
C PHE A 62 -28.68 13.52 -17.38
N THR A 63 -27.37 13.69 -17.29
CA THR A 63 -26.40 12.69 -17.79
C THR A 63 -26.46 11.43 -16.94
N GLU A 64 -26.20 10.26 -17.54
CA GLU A 64 -26.06 9.01 -16.77
C GLU A 64 -24.97 9.21 -15.71
N VAL A 65 -25.36 9.07 -14.44
CA VAL A 65 -24.40 8.97 -13.35
C VAL A 65 -23.73 7.62 -13.51
N ASN A 66 -22.64 7.58 -14.26
CA ASN A 66 -21.72 6.46 -14.22
C ASN A 66 -21.16 6.43 -12.82
N MET A 67 -21.76 5.60 -11.96
CA MET A 67 -21.04 4.98 -10.87
C MET A 67 -19.96 4.11 -11.51
N LYS A 68 -18.88 4.73 -11.98
CA LYS A 68 -17.59 4.13 -11.72
C LYS A 68 -17.59 3.97 -10.21
N LEU A 69 -17.71 2.72 -9.75
CA LEU A 69 -17.21 2.34 -8.44
C LEU A 69 -15.94 3.16 -8.25
N PRO A 70 -15.84 4.01 -7.21
CA PRO A 70 -14.59 4.64 -6.87
C PRO A 70 -13.56 3.53 -6.94
N ILE A 71 -12.60 3.63 -7.87
CA ILE A 71 -11.46 2.72 -7.90
C ILE A 71 -10.95 2.74 -6.47
N ASP A 72 -11.05 1.58 -5.83
CA ASP A 72 -10.96 1.38 -4.39
C ASP A 72 -9.91 2.31 -3.78
N ILE A 73 -10.35 3.41 -3.17
CA ILE A 73 -9.56 4.06 -2.13
C ILE A 73 -9.78 3.16 -0.94
N ILE A 74 -8.88 2.20 -0.77
CA ILE A 74 -8.80 1.40 0.43
C ILE A 74 -8.28 2.33 1.54
N SER A 75 -9.08 3.30 1.99
CA SER A 75 -8.82 4.04 3.23
C SER A 75 -9.29 3.24 4.46
N ASN A 76 -9.85 2.04 4.27
CA ASN A 76 -10.49 1.24 5.32
C ASN A 76 -9.94 -0.18 5.48
N ARG A 77 -8.77 -0.52 4.92
CA ARG A 77 -8.08 -1.72 5.43
C ARG A 77 -7.30 -1.30 6.64
N VAL A 78 -7.82 -1.70 7.81
CA VAL A 78 -6.96 -2.05 8.95
C VAL A 78 -5.95 -3.03 8.36
N TYR A 79 -4.74 -2.53 8.08
CA TYR A 79 -3.62 -3.41 7.89
C TYR A 79 -3.36 -3.95 9.29
N GLU A 80 -3.94 -5.12 9.61
CA GLU A 80 -3.43 -5.91 10.72
C GLU A 80 -2.04 -6.33 10.30
N GLU A 81 -1.06 -5.53 10.70
CA GLU A 81 0.34 -5.88 10.57
C GLU A 81 0.59 -7.11 11.44
N LYS A 82 0.65 -8.27 10.81
CA LYS A 82 1.09 -9.50 11.46
C LYS A 82 2.49 -9.28 12.03
N GLU A 83 2.74 -9.81 13.22
CA GLU A 83 4.07 -9.87 13.83
C GLU A 83 5.07 -10.54 12.86
N THR A 84 6.30 -10.05 12.82
CA THR A 84 7.38 -10.60 11.99
C THR A 84 7.80 -11.97 12.50
N ILE A 85 8.36 -12.81 11.61
CA ILE A 85 8.93 -14.11 12.01
C ILE A 85 10.03 -13.92 13.06
N SER A 86 10.93 -12.96 12.86
CA SER A 86 12.01 -12.59 13.78
C SER A 86 11.51 -12.13 15.14
N GLY A 87 10.49 -11.28 15.19
CA GLY A 87 9.93 -10.78 16.44
C GLY A 87 9.29 -11.86 17.31
N ILE A 88 8.52 -12.76 16.69
CA ILE A 88 7.93 -13.90 17.40
C ILE A 88 9.03 -14.82 17.94
N LEU A 89 10.05 -15.09 17.12
CA LEU A 89 11.18 -15.93 17.51
C LEU A 89 11.96 -15.33 18.69
N GLU A 90 12.22 -14.02 18.65
CA GLU A 90 12.93 -13.32 19.73
C GLU A 90 12.11 -13.29 21.03
N GLU A 91 10.80 -13.02 20.96
CA GLU A 91 9.93 -13.06 22.15
C GLU A 91 9.89 -14.47 22.76
N GLU A 92 9.72 -15.52 21.94
CA GLU A 92 9.70 -16.89 22.43
C GLU A 92 11.03 -17.30 23.05
N TYR A 93 12.16 -16.83 22.52
CA TYR A 93 13.49 -17.08 23.09
C TYR A 93 13.68 -16.35 24.42
N LYS A 94 13.37 -15.04 24.49
CA LYS A 94 13.46 -14.23 25.73
C LYS A 94 12.51 -14.74 26.82
N SER A 95 11.36 -15.29 26.43
CA SER A 95 10.39 -15.93 27.32
C SER A 95 10.73 -17.38 27.66
N GLU A 96 11.90 -17.88 27.25
CA GLU A 96 12.38 -19.26 27.47
C GLU A 96 11.45 -20.35 26.90
N ARG A 97 10.56 -20.02 25.97
CA ARG A 97 9.66 -20.98 25.30
C ARG A 97 10.40 -21.82 24.25
N ILE A 98 11.47 -21.27 23.68
CA ILE A 98 12.43 -21.97 22.81
C ILE A 98 13.85 -21.73 23.31
N ASN A 99 14.76 -22.67 23.03
CA ASN A 99 16.18 -22.53 23.37
C ASN A 99 16.96 -21.80 22.26
N ALA A 100 18.22 -21.45 22.54
CA ALA A 100 19.10 -20.77 21.58
C ALA A 100 19.24 -21.52 20.25
N ASP A 101 19.30 -22.86 20.31
CA ASP A 101 19.41 -23.71 19.13
C ASP A 101 18.20 -23.58 18.20
N LYS A 102 16.99 -23.74 18.75
CA LYS A 102 15.76 -23.60 17.97
C LYS A 102 15.61 -22.16 17.48
N TYR A 103 15.91 -21.16 18.31
CA TYR A 103 15.86 -19.75 17.93
C TYR A 103 16.70 -19.47 16.67
N ILE A 104 18.00 -19.78 16.71
CA ILE A 104 18.90 -19.49 15.58
C ILE A 104 18.59 -20.35 14.35
N LYS A 105 18.21 -21.63 14.54
CA LYS A 105 17.88 -22.52 13.42
C LYS A 105 16.63 -22.05 12.65
N GLU A 106 15.59 -21.62 13.36
CA GLU A 106 14.37 -21.09 12.74
C GLU A 106 14.62 -19.73 12.07
N LEU A 107 15.43 -18.84 12.67
CA LEU A 107 15.88 -17.61 12.01
C LEU A 107 16.59 -17.93 10.68
N ALA A 108 17.53 -18.87 10.71
CA ALA A 108 18.27 -19.28 9.51
C ALA A 108 17.39 -19.97 8.46
N TYR A 109 16.38 -20.74 8.88
CA TYR A 109 15.37 -21.31 7.97
C TYR A 109 14.49 -20.24 7.33
N SER A 110 14.13 -19.19 8.06
CA SER A 110 13.30 -18.12 7.51
C SER A 110 13.92 -17.40 6.31
N PHE A 111 15.26 -17.42 6.21
CA PHE A 111 16.01 -16.81 5.11
C PHE A 111 16.50 -17.83 4.07
N TYR A 112 17.21 -18.89 4.49
CA TYR A 112 17.91 -19.79 3.56
C TYR A 112 17.08 -20.99 3.08
N ASP A 113 16.18 -21.50 3.92
CA ASP A 113 15.47 -22.77 3.69
C ASP A 113 14.02 -22.65 4.23
N TYR A 114 13.21 -21.75 3.68
CA TYR A 114 11.86 -21.42 4.19
C TYR A 114 10.93 -22.64 4.29
N ASP A 115 11.15 -23.65 3.45
CA ASP A 115 10.42 -24.92 3.51
C ASP A 115 10.62 -25.68 4.83
N LYS A 116 11.78 -25.53 5.48
CA LYS A 116 12.11 -26.15 6.77
C LYS A 116 11.62 -25.37 7.98
N LEU A 117 11.23 -24.10 7.81
CA LEU A 117 10.70 -23.26 8.89
C LEU A 117 9.48 -23.92 9.53
N ASP A 118 9.38 -23.91 10.86
CA ASP A 118 8.21 -24.46 11.57
C ASP A 118 6.92 -23.76 11.08
N TYR A 119 5.89 -24.55 10.77
CA TYR A 119 4.62 -24.06 10.21
C TYR A 119 3.99 -22.97 11.07
N LYS A 120 4.23 -22.97 12.39
CA LYS A 120 3.71 -21.94 13.29
C LYS A 120 4.25 -20.54 12.96
N TYR A 121 5.45 -20.43 12.39
CA TYR A 121 6.03 -19.15 11.99
C TYR A 121 5.75 -18.80 10.53
N LYS A 122 5.41 -19.78 9.67
CA LYS A 122 5.12 -19.52 8.24
C LYS A 122 3.91 -18.59 8.01
N ASN A 123 2.98 -18.53 8.97
CA ASN A 123 1.75 -17.73 8.84
C ASN A 123 1.90 -16.27 9.33
N SER A 124 3.07 -15.92 9.86
CA SER A 124 3.43 -14.61 10.39
C SER A 124 3.79 -13.63 9.27
N GLY A 125 3.93 -12.34 9.60
CA GLY A 125 4.33 -11.30 8.63
C GLY A 125 5.64 -11.66 7.94
N SER A 126 5.68 -11.47 6.62
CA SER A 126 6.83 -11.81 5.79
C SER A 126 7.95 -10.75 5.91
N GLY A 127 8.67 -10.76 7.02
CA GLY A 127 9.96 -10.08 7.11
C GLY A 127 11.05 -11.04 6.65
N LEU A 128 11.74 -10.73 5.55
CA LEU A 128 13.00 -11.41 5.25
C LEU A 128 14.04 -10.90 6.22
N ILE A 129 14.75 -11.80 6.88
CA ILE A 129 15.77 -11.44 7.87
C ILE A 129 17.09 -11.17 7.15
N ASP A 130 17.71 -10.02 7.40
CA ASP A 130 19.08 -9.75 6.94
C ASP A 130 20.04 -10.85 7.45
N PRO A 131 20.85 -11.48 6.58
CA PRO A 131 21.80 -12.48 7.01
C PRO A 131 22.84 -11.95 8.01
N ASN A 132 23.18 -10.64 8.02
CA ASN A 132 24.06 -10.07 9.04
C ASN A 132 23.37 -10.00 10.42
N TYR A 133 22.06 -9.79 10.48
CA TYR A 133 21.27 -9.91 11.71
C TYR A 133 21.32 -11.34 12.27
N LEU A 134 21.14 -12.35 11.43
CA LEU A 134 21.30 -13.76 11.84
C LEU A 134 22.71 -14.01 12.41
N ILE A 135 23.74 -13.51 11.72
CA ILE A 135 25.14 -13.63 12.15
C ILE A 135 25.35 -13.03 13.54
N GLU A 136 24.84 -11.81 13.77
CA GLU A 136 24.94 -11.12 15.05
C GLU A 136 24.24 -11.89 16.17
N LYS A 137 22.99 -12.33 15.94
CA LYS A 137 22.25 -13.08 16.95
C LYS A 137 22.90 -14.42 17.24
N ALA A 138 23.42 -15.11 16.23
CA ALA A 138 24.17 -16.37 16.41
C ALA A 138 25.46 -16.15 17.22
N ALA A 139 26.17 -15.05 17.00
CA ALA A 139 27.42 -14.73 17.71
C ALA A 139 27.16 -14.47 19.20
N ALA A 140 26.05 -13.79 19.51
CA ALA A 140 25.64 -13.49 20.88
C ALA A 140 25.31 -14.73 21.72
N VAL A 141 24.89 -15.83 21.08
CA VAL A 141 24.51 -17.09 21.76
C VAL A 141 25.39 -18.27 21.37
N ALA A 142 26.53 -18.03 20.73
CA ALA A 142 27.38 -19.07 20.13
C ALA A 142 27.77 -20.19 21.11
N ASP A 143 27.99 -19.84 22.39
CA ASP A 143 28.32 -20.78 23.48
C ASP A 143 27.17 -21.72 23.85
N SER A 144 25.95 -21.43 23.42
CA SER A 144 24.76 -22.25 23.67
C SER A 144 24.30 -23.09 22.47
N LEU A 145 24.91 -22.93 21.29
CA LEU A 145 24.51 -23.63 20.06
C LEU A 145 25.08 -25.05 19.96
N SER A 146 24.27 -26.03 19.55
CA SER A 146 24.81 -27.36 19.25
C SER A 146 25.76 -27.34 18.04
N PRO A 147 26.68 -28.32 17.93
CA PRO A 147 27.53 -28.46 16.75
C PRO A 147 26.75 -28.58 15.44
N GLU A 148 25.53 -29.12 15.45
CA GLU A 148 24.68 -29.22 14.25
C GLU A 148 24.22 -27.84 13.78
N THR A 149 23.63 -27.04 14.67
CA THR A 149 23.17 -25.68 14.37
C THR A 149 24.34 -24.80 13.92
N ALA A 150 25.46 -24.88 14.63
CA ALA A 150 26.71 -24.20 14.29
C ALA A 150 27.22 -24.56 12.87
N ARG A 151 27.28 -25.85 12.51
CA ARG A 151 27.67 -26.29 11.16
C ARG A 151 26.71 -25.78 10.10
N TYR A 152 25.40 -25.81 10.37
CA TYR A 152 24.38 -25.34 9.43
C TYR A 152 24.56 -23.85 9.11
N ILE A 153 24.70 -23.00 10.13
CA ILE A 153 24.89 -21.54 9.94
C ILE A 153 26.16 -21.25 9.13
N ILE A 154 27.29 -21.85 9.53
CA ILE A 154 28.56 -21.67 8.81
C ILE A 154 28.43 -22.14 7.36
N SER A 155 27.79 -23.29 7.11
CA SER A 155 27.61 -23.81 5.74
C SER A 155 26.83 -22.87 4.83
N LYS A 156 25.85 -22.13 5.38
CA LYS A 156 25.06 -21.16 4.62
C LYS A 156 25.83 -19.87 4.37
N ILE A 157 26.48 -19.31 5.41
CA ILE A 157 27.30 -18.10 5.29
C ILE A 157 28.51 -18.32 4.38
N SER A 158 29.05 -19.53 4.31
CA SER A 158 30.19 -19.87 3.46
C SER A 158 29.82 -20.32 2.04
N LEU A 159 28.53 -20.39 1.73
CA LEU A 159 27.99 -20.89 0.46
C LEU A 159 28.41 -22.34 0.15
N ALA A 160 28.41 -23.23 1.16
CA ALA A 160 28.80 -24.63 0.99
C ALA A 160 27.87 -25.42 0.04
N ASP A 161 26.65 -24.95 -0.18
CA ASP A 161 25.68 -25.48 -1.17
C ASP A 161 25.95 -24.99 -2.61
N VAL A 162 26.98 -24.17 -2.78
CA VAL A 162 27.53 -23.78 -4.08
C VAL A 162 28.82 -24.58 -4.32
N LYS A 163 29.15 -24.88 -5.58
CA LYS A 163 30.39 -25.58 -5.95
C LYS A 163 31.04 -24.93 -7.16
N TRP A 164 32.36 -24.92 -7.17
CA TRP A 164 33.14 -24.58 -8.35
C TRP A 164 33.14 -25.74 -9.35
N ASP A 165 32.66 -25.51 -10.57
CA ASP A 165 32.64 -26.49 -11.65
C ASP A 165 33.89 -26.37 -12.52
N VAL A 166 35.01 -26.80 -11.92
CA VAL A 166 36.30 -26.86 -12.57
C VAL A 166 36.55 -28.27 -13.09
N LYS A 167 36.95 -28.42 -14.37
CA LYS A 167 37.34 -29.74 -14.92
C LYS A 167 38.40 -30.34 -14.01
N SER A 168 38.22 -31.55 -13.50
CA SER A 168 39.23 -32.21 -12.66
C SER A 168 40.56 -32.29 -13.42
N GLY A 169 41.50 -31.45 -13.02
CA GLY A 169 42.91 -31.68 -13.29
C GLY A 169 43.39 -32.64 -12.22
N THR A 170 44.28 -33.58 -12.55
CA THR A 170 44.95 -34.45 -11.59
C THR A 170 45.79 -33.62 -10.62
N SER A 171 45.17 -32.96 -9.65
CA SER A 171 45.80 -32.55 -8.40
C SER A 171 45.98 -33.83 -7.59
N GLY A 172 47.23 -34.21 -7.35
CA GLY A 172 47.59 -35.45 -6.66
C GLY A 172 46.79 -35.63 -5.38
N ILE A 173 45.97 -36.67 -5.35
CA ILE A 173 45.30 -37.15 -4.15
C ILE A 173 46.40 -37.68 -3.25
N ASN A 174 46.77 -36.92 -2.22
CA ASN A 174 47.54 -37.48 -1.12
C ASN A 174 46.61 -38.38 -0.32
N ASN A 175 46.89 -39.68 -0.35
CA ASN A 175 46.23 -40.73 0.41
C ASN A 175 46.16 -40.37 1.91
N PHE A 176 45.00 -39.95 2.37
CA PHE A 176 44.60 -40.06 3.78
C PHE A 176 43.27 -40.80 3.82
N ASP A 177 43.37 -42.10 4.07
CA ASP A 177 42.26 -43.03 4.16
C ASP A 177 41.68 -42.95 5.58
N GLN A 178 40.80 -41.98 5.81
CA GLN A 178 39.87 -41.97 6.93
C GLN A 178 38.49 -41.60 6.41
N SER A 179 37.45 -42.23 6.96
CA SER A 179 36.06 -42.10 6.55
C SER A 179 35.56 -40.65 6.62
N ILE A 180 35.69 -39.93 5.50
CA ILE A 180 35.15 -38.58 5.32
C ILE A 180 33.63 -38.71 5.17
N VAL A 181 32.87 -38.07 6.06
CA VAL A 181 31.42 -37.90 5.89
C VAL A 181 31.19 -36.54 5.24
N PRO A 182 30.69 -36.48 3.99
CA PRO A 182 30.26 -35.23 3.38
C PRO A 182 29.17 -34.59 4.26
N LEU A 183 29.35 -33.34 4.68
CA LEU A 183 28.36 -32.60 5.48
C LEU A 183 27.07 -32.31 4.70
N ILE A 184 27.16 -32.31 3.36
CA ILE A 184 26.03 -32.22 2.45
C ILE A 184 25.97 -33.57 1.75
N SER A 185 24.84 -34.27 1.85
CA SER A 185 24.61 -35.50 1.08
C SER A 185 24.80 -35.17 -0.41
N GLU A 186 25.49 -36.04 -1.15
CA GLU A 186 25.71 -35.87 -2.60
C GLU A 186 24.42 -35.96 -3.45
N GLN A 187 23.23 -35.67 -2.90
CA GLN A 187 21.97 -35.73 -3.61
C GLN A 187 21.51 -34.36 -4.12
N ASN A 188 21.69 -34.20 -5.44
CA ASN A 188 20.98 -33.38 -6.44
C ASN A 188 20.90 -31.83 -6.28
N ASP A 189 21.25 -31.15 -7.39
CA ASP A 189 21.04 -29.72 -7.70
C ASP A 189 21.86 -28.65 -6.96
N LEU A 190 23.14 -28.90 -6.69
CA LEU A 190 24.08 -27.86 -6.21
C LEU A 190 24.35 -26.78 -7.28
N SER A 191 24.40 -25.51 -6.84
CA SER A 191 24.77 -24.36 -7.66
C SER A 191 26.20 -24.49 -8.18
N LYS A 192 26.42 -24.56 -9.49
CA LYS A 192 27.75 -24.80 -10.08
C LYS A 192 28.34 -23.55 -10.72
N LEU A 193 29.37 -22.94 -10.14
CA LEU A 193 30.08 -21.78 -10.69
C LEU A 193 31.18 -22.21 -11.67
N SER A 194 31.06 -21.84 -12.93
CA SER A 194 31.99 -22.24 -14.01
C SER A 194 32.60 -21.06 -14.78
N LYS A 195 32.03 -19.86 -14.63
CA LYS A 195 32.45 -18.66 -15.32
C LYS A 195 32.70 -17.51 -14.37
N ALA A 196 33.49 -16.55 -14.85
CA ALA A 196 33.74 -15.29 -14.16
C ALA A 196 33.82 -14.12 -15.15
N VAL A 197 33.40 -12.93 -14.71
CA VAL A 197 33.63 -11.66 -15.39
C VAL A 197 34.30 -10.71 -14.40
N LEU A 198 35.34 -10.02 -14.85
CA LEU A 198 35.93 -8.90 -14.12
C LEU A 198 35.20 -7.61 -14.52
N SER A 199 34.79 -6.84 -13.52
CA SER A 199 34.24 -5.49 -13.72
C SER A 199 35.25 -4.54 -14.38
N SER A 200 34.77 -3.47 -15.02
CA SER A 200 35.59 -2.61 -15.87
C SER A 200 36.73 -1.88 -15.16
N ASN A 201 36.58 -1.54 -13.87
CA ASN A 201 37.66 -0.94 -13.06
C ASN A 201 38.35 -1.97 -12.16
N GLY A 202 37.95 -3.24 -12.23
CA GLY A 202 38.51 -4.32 -11.43
C GLY A 202 38.14 -4.27 -9.95
N ASN A 203 37.04 -3.59 -9.59
CA ASN A 203 36.55 -3.50 -8.20
C ASN A 203 35.80 -4.77 -7.77
N PHE A 204 35.27 -5.53 -8.73
CA PHE A 204 34.44 -6.72 -8.51
C PHE A 204 34.82 -7.88 -9.45
N ILE A 205 34.75 -9.10 -8.92
CA ILE A 205 34.78 -10.34 -9.70
C ILE A 205 33.43 -11.04 -9.57
N ILE A 206 32.77 -11.27 -10.70
CA ILE A 206 31.41 -11.80 -10.75
C ILE A 206 31.48 -13.26 -11.18
N TYR A 207 31.21 -14.17 -10.25
CA TYR A 207 31.19 -15.62 -10.49
C TYR A 207 29.78 -16.10 -10.79
N TYR A 208 29.64 -16.89 -11.85
CA TYR A 208 28.33 -17.34 -12.33
C TYR A 208 28.43 -18.63 -13.15
N THR A 209 27.31 -19.04 -13.73
CA THR A 209 27.22 -20.20 -14.60
C THR A 209 26.24 -19.98 -15.75
N THR A 210 26.45 -20.72 -16.83
CA THR A 210 25.57 -20.69 -18.02
C THR A 210 24.81 -22.00 -18.20
N SER A 211 24.80 -22.88 -17.20
CA SER A 211 24.15 -24.19 -17.24
C SER A 211 23.52 -24.56 -15.90
N GLY A 212 22.48 -25.40 -15.92
CA GLY A 212 21.75 -25.82 -14.73
C GLY A 212 20.66 -24.82 -14.32
N ALA A 213 20.09 -25.00 -13.12
CA ALA A 213 18.98 -24.20 -12.62
C ALA A 213 19.33 -22.71 -12.40
N ASN A 214 20.62 -22.41 -12.20
CA ASN A 214 21.11 -21.04 -11.91
C ASN A 214 21.78 -20.41 -13.13
N ALA A 215 21.53 -20.96 -14.33
CA ALA A 215 22.11 -20.47 -15.56
C ALA A 215 21.65 -19.04 -15.84
N ILE A 216 22.62 -18.15 -16.03
CA ILE A 216 22.39 -16.80 -16.57
C ILE A 216 23.14 -16.65 -17.89
N LYS A 217 22.88 -15.55 -18.60
CA LYS A 217 23.66 -15.19 -19.80
C LYS A 217 24.90 -14.40 -19.39
N ASP A 218 25.99 -14.55 -20.14
CA ASP A 218 27.20 -13.74 -19.98
C ASP A 218 26.89 -12.22 -20.00
N SER A 219 25.91 -11.81 -20.82
CA SER A 219 25.43 -10.44 -20.88
C SER A 219 24.80 -9.95 -19.57
N ASP A 220 24.16 -10.82 -18.81
CA ASP A 220 23.50 -10.44 -17.55
C ASP A 220 24.52 -10.33 -16.41
N ALA A 221 25.53 -11.21 -16.38
CA ALA A 221 26.70 -11.06 -15.50
C ALA A 221 27.42 -9.73 -15.76
N THR A 222 27.62 -9.37 -17.03
CA THR A 222 28.24 -8.10 -17.43
C THR A 222 27.40 -6.90 -17.00
N LYS A 223 26.06 -6.94 -17.18
CA LYS A 223 25.17 -5.86 -16.71
C LYS A 223 25.24 -5.65 -15.20
N ILE A 224 25.34 -6.72 -14.42
CA ILE A 224 25.50 -6.64 -12.96
C ILE A 224 26.86 -6.00 -12.62
N ALA A 225 27.93 -6.43 -13.27
CA ALA A 225 29.27 -5.86 -13.11
C ALA A 225 29.29 -4.35 -13.45
N ASP A 226 28.68 -3.96 -14.56
CA ASP A 226 28.57 -2.57 -14.99
C ASP A 226 27.75 -1.74 -14.00
N HIS A 227 26.64 -2.28 -13.48
CA HIS A 227 25.81 -1.59 -12.48
C HIS A 227 26.56 -1.35 -11.16
N LEU A 228 27.34 -2.33 -10.69
CA LEU A 228 28.17 -2.18 -9.50
C LEU A 228 29.21 -1.06 -9.68
N GLU A 229 29.92 -1.03 -10.81
CA GLU A 229 30.88 0.05 -11.11
C GLU A 229 30.22 1.42 -11.25
N ASN A 230 29.04 1.48 -11.89
CA ASN A 230 28.26 2.70 -11.98
C ASN A 230 27.81 3.17 -10.59
N THR A 231 27.43 2.25 -9.70
CA THR A 231 27.05 2.59 -8.32
C THR A 231 28.25 3.10 -7.53
N VAL A 232 29.42 2.46 -7.65
CA VAL A 232 30.68 2.96 -7.05
C VAL A 232 30.95 4.39 -7.49
N LYS A 233 30.90 4.64 -8.80
CA LYS A 233 31.10 5.98 -9.34
C LYS A 233 30.04 6.96 -8.84
N ALA A 234 28.77 6.56 -8.81
CA ALA A 234 27.69 7.41 -8.33
C ALA A 234 27.83 7.76 -6.84
N TYR A 235 28.33 6.83 -6.01
CA TYR A 235 28.66 7.09 -4.61
C TYR A 235 29.86 8.02 -4.46
N GLU A 236 30.90 7.88 -5.29
CA GLU A 236 32.03 8.82 -5.30
C GLU A 236 31.57 10.22 -5.76
N ASP A 237 30.81 10.32 -6.84
CA ASP A 237 30.33 11.59 -7.39
C ASP A 237 29.30 12.29 -6.46
N SER A 238 28.42 11.51 -5.80
CA SER A 238 27.34 12.06 -4.98
C SER A 238 27.74 12.33 -3.53
N PHE A 239 28.64 11.51 -2.99
CA PHE A 239 28.98 11.50 -1.56
C PHE A 239 30.48 11.64 -1.26
N GLY A 240 31.35 11.50 -2.27
CA GLY A 240 32.80 11.58 -2.09
C GLY A 240 33.43 10.34 -1.46
N PHE A 241 32.70 9.23 -1.33
CA PHE A 241 33.24 7.99 -0.77
C PHE A 241 33.95 7.17 -1.85
N LYS A 242 35.22 6.84 -1.62
CA LYS A 242 36.01 6.01 -2.54
C LYS A 242 35.86 4.54 -2.23
N PHE A 243 35.57 3.71 -3.22
CA PHE A 243 35.52 2.27 -3.02
C PHE A 243 36.86 1.74 -2.49
N THR A 244 36.81 1.05 -1.36
CA THR A 244 37.96 0.37 -0.75
C THR A 244 37.55 -1.05 -0.45
N TYR A 245 38.33 -2.03 -0.88
CA TYR A 245 38.10 -3.43 -0.56
C TYR A 245 39.43 -4.12 -0.29
N THR A 246 39.43 -4.93 0.77
CA THR A 246 40.54 -5.81 1.10
C THR A 246 39.95 -7.16 1.46
N ALA A 247 40.43 -8.22 0.81
CA ALA A 247 40.06 -9.58 1.17
C ALA A 247 40.55 -9.92 2.58
N LYS A 248 39.65 -10.32 3.49
CA LYS A 248 39.98 -10.50 4.91
C LYS A 248 40.14 -11.96 5.38
N LEU A 249 39.77 -12.95 4.56
CA LEU A 249 39.74 -14.35 5.03
C LEU A 249 41.13 -14.93 5.33
N GLU A 250 42.19 -14.48 4.64
CA GLU A 250 43.57 -14.92 4.90
C GLU A 250 44.09 -14.38 6.24
N GLU A 251 43.78 -13.12 6.59
CA GLU A 251 44.19 -12.49 7.87
C GLU A 251 43.52 -13.16 9.09
N TRP A 252 42.31 -13.68 8.91
CA TRP A 252 41.53 -14.34 9.99
C TRP A 252 42.01 -15.75 10.29
N LEU A 253 42.78 -16.33 9.37
CA LEU A 253 43.43 -17.63 9.50
C LEU A 253 44.86 -17.48 10.04
N VAL A 254 45.21 -16.36 10.68
CA VAL A 254 46.52 -16.14 11.33
C VAL A 254 46.32 -15.91 12.84
N GLY A 255 46.68 -16.90 13.67
CA GLY A 255 46.45 -16.92 15.13
C GLY A 255 46.22 -18.34 15.67
N GLU A 256 45.79 -18.53 16.93
CA GLU A 256 45.46 -19.87 17.50
C GLU A 256 44.37 -20.61 16.68
N ILE A 257 43.55 -19.85 15.95
CA ILE A 257 42.53 -20.33 15.00
C ILE A 257 43.15 -20.96 13.74
N ALA A 258 44.34 -20.51 13.31
CA ALA A 258 45.08 -21.03 12.16
C ALA A 258 45.46 -22.50 12.32
N GLU A 259 45.70 -22.92 13.57
CA GLU A 259 46.04 -24.30 13.92
C GLU A 259 44.80 -25.21 13.95
N VAL A 260 43.60 -24.63 14.03
CA VAL A 260 42.35 -25.34 14.34
C VAL A 260 41.35 -25.34 13.16
N ILE A 261 41.37 -24.32 12.30
CA ILE A 261 40.50 -24.20 11.11
C ILE A 261 41.22 -24.65 9.82
N SER A 262 40.57 -25.58 9.11
CA SER A 262 40.35 -25.67 7.65
C SER A 262 41.23 -24.91 6.62
N PHE A 263 42.54 -24.75 6.84
CA PHE A 263 43.48 -24.24 5.83
C PHE A 263 43.29 -24.95 4.48
N ARG A 264 43.01 -26.26 4.50
CA ARG A 264 42.68 -27.04 3.31
C ARG A 264 41.39 -26.61 2.59
N ALA A 265 40.28 -26.37 3.30
CA ALA A 265 39.02 -25.99 2.66
C ALA A 265 39.08 -24.57 2.07
N TYR A 266 39.72 -23.66 2.79
CA TYR A 266 40.02 -22.31 2.28
C TYR A 266 40.93 -22.36 1.04
N GLN A 267 42.04 -23.12 1.11
CA GLN A 267 42.94 -23.31 -0.03
C GLN A 267 42.24 -23.97 -1.22
N GLU A 268 41.37 -24.93 -0.98
CA GLU A 268 40.60 -25.60 -2.00
C GLU A 268 39.63 -24.64 -2.70
N ALA A 269 38.87 -23.85 -1.94
CA ALA A 269 38.00 -22.81 -2.49
C ALA A 269 38.79 -21.78 -3.31
N THR A 270 39.93 -21.32 -2.78
CA THR A 270 40.84 -20.38 -3.47
C THR A 270 41.39 -20.97 -4.76
N THR A 271 41.92 -22.20 -4.71
CA THR A 271 42.51 -22.89 -5.87
C THR A 271 41.47 -23.12 -6.97
N LYS A 272 40.24 -23.48 -6.59
CA LYS A 272 39.13 -23.67 -7.53
C LYS A 272 38.69 -22.34 -8.14
N ALA A 273 38.58 -21.27 -7.35
CA ALA A 273 38.28 -19.92 -7.84
C ALA A 273 39.36 -19.43 -8.81
N GLU A 274 40.64 -19.56 -8.46
CA GLU A 274 41.77 -19.22 -9.33
C GLU A 274 41.68 -19.92 -10.70
N LYS A 275 41.27 -21.19 -10.68
CA LYS A 275 41.13 -21.96 -11.91
C LYS A 275 39.99 -21.43 -12.79
N VAL A 276 38.85 -21.07 -12.21
CA VAL A 276 37.78 -20.40 -12.96
C VAL A 276 38.28 -19.07 -13.54
N LEU A 277 39.04 -18.27 -12.78
CA LEU A 277 39.62 -17.02 -13.30
C LEU A 277 40.58 -17.25 -14.47
N LYS A 278 41.50 -18.21 -14.33
CA LYS A 278 42.44 -18.60 -15.40
C LYS A 278 41.70 -19.06 -16.65
N ASP A 279 40.67 -19.89 -16.50
CA ASP A 279 39.84 -20.38 -17.61
C ASP A 279 39.06 -19.25 -18.31
N ASN A 280 38.80 -18.13 -17.62
CA ASN A 280 38.16 -16.93 -18.16
C ASN A 280 39.15 -15.80 -18.52
N ASN A 281 40.46 -16.08 -18.53
CA ASN A 281 41.53 -15.11 -18.82
C ASN A 281 41.57 -13.88 -17.89
N ILE A 282 41.23 -14.05 -16.61
CA ILE A 282 41.29 -13.01 -15.58
C ILE A 282 42.53 -13.22 -14.71
N ASN A 283 43.27 -12.14 -14.40
CA ASN A 283 44.42 -12.23 -13.49
C ASN A 283 43.94 -12.60 -12.07
N ILE A 284 44.55 -13.64 -11.49
CA ILE A 284 44.24 -14.10 -10.13
C ILE A 284 44.57 -13.06 -9.05
N ASP A 285 45.47 -12.10 -9.32
CA ASP A 285 45.80 -11.05 -8.35
C ASP A 285 44.57 -10.19 -7.97
N TYR A 286 43.56 -10.11 -8.83
CA TYR A 286 42.31 -9.41 -8.50
C TYR A 286 41.57 -10.05 -7.32
N MET A 287 41.82 -11.32 -6.97
CA MET A 287 41.21 -11.94 -5.78
C MET A 287 41.55 -11.21 -4.47
N LYS A 288 42.63 -10.40 -4.45
CA LYS A 288 43.06 -9.63 -3.28
C LYS A 288 42.37 -8.28 -3.14
N THR A 289 41.97 -7.68 -4.27
CA THR A 289 41.53 -6.28 -4.34
C THR A 289 40.12 -6.10 -4.91
N ALA A 290 39.54 -7.14 -5.51
CA ALA A 290 38.20 -7.13 -6.05
C ALA A 290 37.24 -7.93 -5.18
N MET A 291 36.10 -7.33 -4.85
CA MET A 291 35.06 -8.00 -4.08
C MET A 291 34.44 -9.15 -4.89
N PRO A 292 34.38 -10.38 -4.35
CA PRO A 292 33.68 -11.48 -4.99
C PRO A 292 32.18 -11.25 -4.94
N VAL A 293 31.53 -11.43 -6.09
CA VAL A 293 30.09 -11.39 -6.28
C VAL A 293 29.65 -12.75 -6.82
N PHE A 294 28.76 -13.43 -6.12
CA PHE A 294 28.26 -14.76 -6.50
C PHE A 294 26.84 -14.65 -7.06
N ILE A 295 26.63 -15.09 -8.31
CA ILE A 295 25.28 -15.18 -8.88
C ILE A 295 24.77 -16.61 -8.72
N ILE A 296 23.80 -16.79 -7.82
CA ILE A 296 23.25 -18.10 -7.42
C ILE A 296 21.72 -18.03 -7.25
N ASP A 297 21.05 -19.18 -7.17
CA ASP A 297 19.65 -19.21 -6.74
C ASP A 297 19.58 -18.99 -5.23
N THR A 298 18.87 -17.94 -4.83
CA THR A 298 18.68 -17.56 -3.44
C THR A 298 17.58 -18.41 -2.76
N ASN A 299 16.93 -19.31 -3.50
CA ASN A 299 15.80 -20.14 -3.06
C ASN A 299 14.59 -19.34 -2.55
N ASP A 300 14.54 -18.04 -2.84
CA ASP A 300 13.43 -17.14 -2.54
C ASP A 300 13.32 -16.07 -3.63
N GLU A 301 12.16 -15.98 -4.28
CA GLU A 301 11.89 -14.98 -5.32
C GLU A 301 11.88 -13.54 -4.77
N ARG A 302 11.78 -13.37 -3.45
CA ARG A 302 11.80 -12.07 -2.75
C ARG A 302 13.23 -11.57 -2.49
N THR A 303 14.23 -12.46 -2.46
CA THR A 303 15.63 -12.11 -2.17
C THR A 303 16.40 -11.93 -3.47
N LEU A 304 16.56 -10.67 -3.92
CA LEU A 304 17.28 -10.34 -5.16
C LEU A 304 18.80 -10.24 -4.99
N GLY A 305 19.27 -10.01 -3.78
CA GLY A 305 20.69 -9.99 -3.41
C GLY A 305 20.86 -9.74 -1.93
N TYR A 306 22.07 -9.97 -1.42
CA TYR A 306 22.45 -9.67 -0.04
C TYR A 306 23.97 -9.50 0.10
N TYR A 307 24.39 -8.65 1.03
CA TYR A 307 25.79 -8.45 1.41
C TYR A 307 26.13 -9.23 2.69
N ILE A 308 27.29 -9.90 2.72
CA ILE A 308 27.81 -10.53 3.94
C ILE A 308 29.05 -9.79 4.43
N SER A 309 28.93 -9.19 5.60
CA SER A 309 29.99 -8.46 6.26
C SER A 309 31.06 -9.38 6.87
N PRO A 310 32.25 -8.82 7.16
CA PRO A 310 33.19 -9.46 8.07
C PRO A 310 32.62 -9.75 9.45
N SER A 311 32.57 -11.03 9.85
CA SER A 311 32.20 -11.44 11.21
C SER A 311 33.25 -12.36 11.84
N LEU A 312 34.32 -11.72 12.30
CA LEU A 312 35.42 -12.38 13.01
C LEU A 312 34.94 -13.14 14.24
N ASP A 313 34.11 -12.51 15.07
CA ASP A 313 33.66 -13.04 16.36
C ASP A 313 32.80 -14.31 16.22
N LEU A 314 31.89 -14.33 15.23
CA LEU A 314 31.08 -15.52 14.95
C LEU A 314 31.96 -16.67 14.45
N PHE A 315 32.83 -16.39 13.47
CA PHE A 315 33.72 -17.40 12.90
C PHE A 315 34.65 -17.98 13.97
N GLU A 316 35.29 -17.14 14.78
CA GLU A 316 36.14 -17.59 15.89
C GLU A 316 35.36 -18.48 16.88
N LYS A 317 34.26 -17.98 17.43
CA LYS A 317 33.48 -18.70 18.46
C LYS A 317 32.91 -20.01 17.95
N ILE A 318 32.32 -20.01 16.75
CA ILE A 318 31.70 -21.21 16.19
C ILE A 318 32.76 -22.20 15.74
N MET A 319 33.79 -21.75 15.03
CA MET A 319 34.78 -22.66 14.47
C MET A 319 35.64 -23.30 15.58
N MET A 320 36.07 -22.55 16.60
CA MET A 320 36.76 -23.14 17.76
C MET A 320 35.95 -24.27 18.41
N ARG A 321 34.62 -24.10 18.50
CA ARG A 321 33.72 -25.11 19.05
C ARG A 321 33.54 -26.33 18.15
N LEU A 322 33.49 -26.14 16.84
CA LEU A 322 33.35 -27.22 15.87
C LEU A 322 34.62 -28.08 15.74
N PHE A 323 35.79 -27.49 15.95
CA PHE A 323 37.08 -28.15 15.69
C PHE A 323 37.89 -28.52 16.94
N GLY A 324 37.45 -28.11 18.14
CA GLY A 324 38.06 -28.54 19.40
C GLY A 324 37.95 -30.04 19.72
N TYR A 325 37.38 -30.88 18.83
CA TYR A 325 37.16 -32.31 19.11
C TYR A 325 37.52 -33.32 18.01
N GLU A 326 37.52 -33.02 16.70
CA GLU A 326 37.94 -33.98 15.66
C GLU A 326 38.51 -33.27 14.40
N GLU A 327 39.78 -33.53 14.06
CA GLU A 327 40.52 -32.97 12.90
C GLU A 327 40.02 -33.48 11.52
N ALA A 328 39.06 -34.40 11.47
CA ALA A 328 38.76 -35.17 10.26
C ALA A 328 37.31 -34.97 9.79
N ALA A 329 37.00 -33.91 9.02
CA ALA A 329 35.87 -33.86 8.06
C ALA A 329 35.63 -32.48 7.41
N ILE A 330 36.57 -31.91 6.64
CA ILE A 330 36.33 -30.60 5.99
C ILE A 330 36.86 -30.55 4.55
N GLU A 331 36.31 -31.37 3.67
CA GLU A 331 36.30 -31.06 2.24
C GLU A 331 34.89 -30.57 1.88
N ASN A 332 34.76 -29.46 1.15
CA ASN A 332 33.50 -28.83 0.73
C ASN A 332 32.69 -28.02 1.77
N MET A 333 33.28 -27.49 2.85
CA MET A 333 32.56 -26.56 3.77
C MET A 333 32.57 -25.09 3.33
N LEU A 334 33.43 -24.68 2.40
CA LEU A 334 33.55 -23.29 1.98
C LEU A 334 33.58 -23.22 0.44
N THR A 335 32.76 -22.33 -0.12
CA THR A 335 32.88 -21.90 -1.52
C THR A 335 33.44 -20.50 -1.59
N THR A 336 33.08 -19.65 -0.63
CA THR A 336 33.67 -18.32 -0.50
C THR A 336 35.14 -18.41 -0.11
N TYR A 337 35.98 -17.65 -0.82
CA TYR A 337 37.41 -17.49 -0.53
C TYR A 337 37.71 -16.14 0.13
N SER A 338 36.71 -15.28 0.34
CA SER A 338 36.92 -13.97 0.94
C SER A 338 35.65 -13.40 1.56
N PHE A 339 35.85 -12.55 2.57
CA PHE A 339 34.83 -11.67 3.11
C PHE A 339 35.35 -10.22 3.09
N PRO A 340 34.47 -9.22 2.94
CA PRO A 340 33.06 -9.39 2.59
C PRO A 340 32.88 -9.96 1.18
N TYR A 341 31.68 -10.45 0.93
CA TYR A 341 31.23 -10.84 -0.41
C TYR A 341 29.78 -10.40 -0.63
N PHE A 342 29.38 -10.43 -1.89
CA PHE A 342 28.03 -10.10 -2.31
C PHE A 342 27.37 -11.30 -3.00
N THR A 343 26.10 -11.55 -2.73
CA THR A 343 25.30 -12.53 -3.49
C THR A 343 24.22 -11.81 -4.29
N VAL A 344 24.03 -12.21 -5.55
CA VAL A 344 22.93 -11.75 -6.41
C VAL A 344 22.11 -12.95 -6.85
N SER A 345 20.79 -12.81 -6.89
CA SER A 345 19.92 -13.87 -7.39
C SER A 345 20.14 -14.10 -8.88
N SER A 346 20.17 -15.37 -9.28
CA SER A 346 20.18 -15.79 -10.69
C SER A 346 18.80 -15.63 -11.36
N LYS A 347 17.73 -15.40 -10.58
CA LYS A 347 16.34 -15.34 -11.04
C LYS A 347 15.78 -13.90 -11.08
N ILE A 348 16.55 -12.96 -11.63
CA ILE A 348 16.11 -11.56 -11.75
C ILE A 348 15.02 -11.43 -12.82
N SER A 349 13.79 -11.12 -12.40
CA SER A 349 12.66 -10.85 -13.30
C SER A 349 12.55 -9.36 -13.70
N ASN A 350 12.87 -8.45 -12.78
CA ASN A 350 12.90 -7.01 -12.99
C ASN A 350 14.29 -6.45 -12.64
N PHE A 351 15.02 -6.02 -13.66
CA PHE A 351 16.39 -5.55 -13.46
C PHE A 351 16.47 -4.23 -12.68
N ASP A 352 15.47 -3.36 -12.75
CA ASP A 352 15.49 -2.12 -11.97
C ASP A 352 15.33 -2.39 -10.46
N ASP A 353 14.54 -3.40 -10.08
CA ASP A 353 14.45 -3.81 -8.67
C ASP A 353 15.79 -4.40 -8.21
N ALA A 354 16.42 -5.22 -9.05
CA ALA A 354 17.77 -5.73 -8.77
C ALA A 354 18.79 -4.61 -8.64
N LYS A 355 18.73 -3.55 -9.46
CA LYS A 355 19.61 -2.38 -9.33
C LYS A 355 19.46 -1.70 -7.98
N LEU A 356 18.22 -1.47 -7.53
CA LEU A 356 17.95 -0.84 -6.24
C LEU A 356 18.49 -1.68 -5.08
N VAL A 357 18.23 -2.99 -5.10
CA VAL A 357 18.74 -3.92 -4.06
C VAL A 357 20.26 -4.00 -4.10
N ILE A 358 20.88 -4.13 -5.29
CA ILE A 358 22.34 -4.18 -5.41
C ILE A 358 22.99 -2.90 -4.87
N SER A 359 22.42 -1.72 -5.18
CA SER A 359 22.94 -0.46 -4.68
C SER A 359 22.75 -0.33 -3.16
N HIS A 360 21.59 -0.74 -2.63
CA HIS A 360 21.30 -0.78 -1.19
C HIS A 360 22.33 -1.65 -0.46
N GLU A 361 22.47 -2.90 -0.86
CA GLU A 361 23.36 -3.86 -0.22
C GLU A 361 24.85 -3.47 -0.36
N LEU A 362 25.24 -2.88 -1.50
CA LEU A 362 26.59 -2.33 -1.68
C LEU A 362 26.84 -1.16 -0.72
N PHE A 363 25.81 -0.41 -0.33
CA PHE A 363 25.98 0.67 0.63
C PHE A 363 26.40 0.16 2.01
N HIS A 364 25.95 -1.01 2.46
CA HIS A 364 26.42 -1.61 3.72
C HIS A 364 27.94 -1.85 3.75
N HIS A 365 28.55 -2.12 2.61
CA HIS A 365 30.01 -2.15 2.49
C HIS A 365 30.62 -0.77 2.78
N TYR A 366 30.06 0.29 2.22
CA TYR A 366 30.52 1.67 2.43
C TYR A 366 30.31 2.12 3.88
N GLU A 367 29.22 1.72 4.52
CA GLU A 367 28.98 1.99 5.94
C GLU A 367 30.15 1.47 6.78
N GLY A 368 30.46 0.18 6.63
CA GLY A 368 31.50 -0.48 7.41
C GLY A 368 32.91 -0.01 7.09
N TYR A 369 33.29 0.00 5.82
CA TYR A 369 34.66 0.32 5.41
C TYR A 369 34.93 1.82 5.34
N ASN A 370 34.03 2.61 4.78
CA ASN A 370 34.36 3.97 4.39
C ASN A 370 33.87 4.99 5.41
N ILE A 371 32.63 4.83 5.86
CA ILE A 371 31.99 5.80 6.74
C ILE A 371 32.47 5.58 8.18
N CYS A 372 32.29 4.38 8.71
CA CYS A 372 32.57 4.06 10.11
C CYS A 372 34.03 3.60 10.35
N GLY A 373 34.63 2.90 9.40
CA GLY A 373 35.94 2.25 9.60
C GLY A 373 37.16 2.85 8.89
N ASN A 374 37.00 3.94 8.12
CA ASN A 374 38.10 4.69 7.48
C ASN A 374 39.12 3.83 6.69
N GLY A 375 38.65 2.78 6.00
CA GLY A 375 39.46 1.86 5.18
C GLY A 375 39.58 0.46 5.79
N ASP A 376 39.30 0.30 7.07
CA ASP A 376 39.09 -1.00 7.73
C ASP A 376 37.59 -1.22 7.99
N PHE A 377 37.15 -2.47 8.14
CA PHE A 377 35.74 -2.73 8.44
C PHE A 377 35.44 -2.43 9.91
N VAL A 378 34.50 -1.52 10.18
CA VAL A 378 33.99 -1.23 11.52
C VAL A 378 32.47 -1.15 11.48
N LYS A 379 31.78 -1.94 12.32
CA LYS A 379 30.32 -1.86 12.45
C LYS A 379 29.92 -0.47 12.96
N CYS A 380 28.95 0.14 12.28
CA CYS A 380 28.39 1.43 12.68
C CYS A 380 27.62 1.34 14.01
N ALA A 381 27.61 2.43 14.78
CA ALA A 381 27.08 2.45 16.15
C ALA A 381 25.56 2.68 16.24
N SER A 382 24.93 2.99 15.11
CA SER A 382 23.60 3.61 15.06
C SER A 382 22.41 2.68 15.02
N GLY A 383 22.64 1.37 15.01
CA GLY A 383 21.60 0.36 14.88
C GLY A 383 20.81 0.49 13.57
N ASN A 384 19.76 -0.32 13.44
CA ASN A 384 19.07 -0.53 12.16
C ASN A 384 18.33 0.72 11.65
N PHE A 385 17.81 1.58 12.54
CA PHE A 385 17.05 2.76 12.13
C PHE A 385 17.79 3.58 11.06
N THR A 386 19.07 3.89 11.26
CA THR A 386 19.83 4.70 10.26
C THR A 386 20.60 3.87 9.26
N THR A 387 21.09 2.69 9.61
CA THR A 387 21.76 1.77 8.65
C THR A 387 20.84 1.50 7.46
N GLU A 388 19.62 1.02 7.71
CA GLU A 388 18.68 0.68 6.62
C GLU A 388 18.08 1.91 5.94
N THR A 389 17.85 2.98 6.70
CA THR A 389 17.42 4.27 6.13
C THR A 389 18.45 4.77 5.12
N MET A 390 19.74 4.67 5.44
CA MET A 390 20.82 5.20 4.62
C MET A 390 21.11 4.31 3.42
N ALA A 391 21.03 2.99 3.56
CA ALA A 391 21.14 2.07 2.43
C ALA A 391 20.04 2.32 1.38
N ASN A 392 18.78 2.45 1.79
CA ASN A 392 17.68 2.84 0.89
C ASN A 392 17.84 4.26 0.33
N PHE A 393 18.23 5.23 1.16
CA PHE A 393 18.49 6.59 0.71
C PHE A 393 19.56 6.61 -0.39
N ALA A 394 20.70 5.95 -0.16
CA ALA A 394 21.81 5.88 -1.10
C ALA A 394 21.40 5.23 -2.43
N ALA A 395 20.69 4.10 -2.37
CA ALA A 395 20.17 3.42 -3.55
C ALA A 395 19.21 4.32 -4.35
N VAL A 396 18.29 5.01 -3.67
CA VAL A 396 17.28 5.87 -4.32
C VAL A 396 17.91 7.08 -4.99
N VAL A 397 18.94 7.70 -4.39
CA VAL A 397 19.54 8.92 -4.96
C VAL A 397 20.60 8.64 -6.03
N THR A 398 21.04 7.39 -6.21
CA THR A 398 22.14 7.04 -7.14
C THR A 398 21.80 6.05 -8.25
N SER A 399 20.66 5.36 -8.17
CA SER A 399 20.29 4.30 -9.13
C SER A 399 19.72 4.81 -10.47
N ASP A 400 19.55 6.13 -10.65
CA ASP A 400 18.86 6.77 -11.78
C ASP A 400 17.40 6.30 -12.03
N ILE A 401 16.82 5.53 -11.10
CA ILE A 401 15.47 5.01 -11.22
C ILE A 401 14.47 6.04 -10.71
N ASN A 402 13.51 6.41 -11.56
CA ASN A 402 12.45 7.35 -11.22
C ASN A 402 11.07 6.83 -11.68
N LYS A 403 10.61 5.76 -11.06
CA LYS A 403 9.31 5.12 -11.33
C LYS A 403 8.59 4.76 -10.04
N THR A 404 7.29 4.48 -10.16
CA THR A 404 6.49 3.86 -9.09
C THR A 404 6.50 2.34 -9.27
N ASP A 405 6.03 1.60 -8.27
CA ASP A 405 5.88 0.14 -8.30
C ASP A 405 7.22 -0.62 -8.40
N THR A 406 8.23 -0.17 -7.65
CA THR A 406 9.48 -0.92 -7.35
C THR A 406 9.42 -1.60 -5.99
N VAL A 407 10.37 -2.49 -5.70
CA VAL A 407 10.53 -3.10 -4.36
C VAL A 407 10.64 -2.05 -3.23
N ILE A 408 11.28 -0.89 -3.46
CA ILE A 408 11.44 0.17 -2.46
C ILE A 408 10.16 1.01 -2.27
N ASN A 409 9.27 1.09 -3.27
CA ASN A 409 8.00 1.79 -3.10
C ASN A 409 7.13 1.15 -2.00
N ASP A 410 7.30 -0.14 -1.74
CA ASP A 410 6.61 -0.83 -0.65
C ASP A 410 7.09 -0.33 0.73
N HIS A 411 8.37 0.02 0.87
CA HIS A 411 8.89 0.67 2.09
C HIS A 411 8.28 2.06 2.30
N ALA A 412 8.11 2.84 1.22
CA ALA A 412 7.41 4.13 1.31
C ALA A 412 5.94 3.96 1.74
N ARG A 413 5.29 2.87 1.33
CA ARG A 413 3.94 2.52 1.80
C ARG A 413 3.93 2.21 3.29
N HIS A 414 4.85 1.39 3.79
CA HIS A 414 4.95 1.07 5.22
C HIS A 414 5.27 2.31 6.07
N PHE A 415 6.13 3.21 5.58
CA PHE A 415 6.38 4.51 6.21
C PHE A 415 5.09 5.30 6.48
N ILE A 416 4.21 5.34 5.48
CA ILE A 416 2.95 6.06 5.54
C ILE A 416 1.91 5.33 6.38
N ALA A 417 1.86 3.99 6.32
CA ALA A 417 0.93 3.19 7.10
C ALA A 417 1.17 3.29 8.61
N ASN A 418 2.45 3.35 9.01
CA ASN A 418 2.87 3.40 10.41
C ASN A 418 3.27 4.81 10.86
N SER A 419 2.86 5.85 10.15
CA SER A 419 3.36 7.20 10.38
C SER A 419 3.04 7.76 11.78
N SER A 420 2.10 7.16 12.51
CA SER A 420 1.74 7.56 13.89
C SER A 420 2.70 7.04 14.96
N THR A 421 3.59 6.09 14.63
CA THR A 421 4.71 5.73 15.52
C THR A 421 5.81 6.76 15.42
N SER A 422 6.71 6.79 16.40
CA SER A 422 7.92 7.61 16.29
C SER A 422 8.77 7.17 15.10
N LEU A 423 9.38 8.14 14.42
CA LEU A 423 10.17 7.93 13.21
C LEU A 423 11.22 6.83 13.31
N ASP A 424 11.96 6.79 14.43
CA ASP A 424 12.98 5.80 14.77
C ASP A 424 12.42 4.41 15.11
N LYS A 425 11.10 4.31 15.24
CA LYS A 425 10.36 3.09 15.57
C LYS A 425 9.43 2.63 14.45
N ILE A 426 9.45 3.30 13.29
CA ILE A 426 8.65 2.88 12.14
C ILE A 426 9.18 1.53 11.65
N GLY A 427 8.31 0.51 11.63
CA GLY A 427 8.66 -0.86 11.28
C GLY A 427 9.11 -1.71 12.46
N VAL A 428 9.30 -1.15 13.65
CA VAL A 428 9.64 -1.91 14.86
C VAL A 428 8.38 -2.60 15.41
N LYS A 429 8.45 -3.92 15.61
CA LYS A 429 7.38 -4.70 16.27
C LYS A 429 7.94 -5.43 17.49
N GLY A 430 7.44 -5.07 18.67
CA GLY A 430 7.97 -5.61 19.93
C GLY A 430 9.41 -5.12 20.17
N ASP A 431 10.32 -6.05 20.47
CA ASP A 431 11.75 -5.78 20.65
C ASP A 431 12.58 -6.03 19.36
N ASP A 432 11.92 -6.31 18.22
CA ASP A 432 12.59 -6.63 16.96
C ASP A 432 12.77 -5.38 16.08
N ASP A 433 14.05 -5.02 15.90
CA ASP A 433 14.47 -3.89 15.06
C ASP A 433 14.86 -4.33 13.63
N SER A 434 14.65 -5.58 13.22
CA SER A 434 15.09 -6.07 11.90
C SER A 434 14.40 -5.38 10.71
N GLU A 435 13.15 -4.93 10.85
CA GLU A 435 12.46 -4.11 9.84
C GLU A 435 12.64 -2.58 10.08
N ALA A 436 13.34 -2.20 11.16
CA ALA A 436 13.52 -0.80 11.53
C ALA A 436 14.44 -0.10 10.52
N GLY A 437 14.02 1.10 10.09
CA GLY A 437 14.86 1.97 9.25
C GLY A 437 14.63 1.85 7.75
N TYR A 438 14.24 0.69 7.20
CA TYR A 438 13.97 0.56 5.75
C TYR A 438 13.01 1.66 5.24
N ASN A 439 12.00 1.96 6.04
CA ASN A 439 10.95 2.94 5.73
C ASN A 439 11.41 4.40 5.93
N GLY A 440 12.45 4.65 6.73
CA GLY A 440 12.91 5.97 7.13
C GLY A 440 13.55 6.80 6.01
N PHE A 441 13.88 6.19 4.86
CA PHE A 441 14.49 6.89 3.72
C PHE A 441 13.63 8.04 3.19
N VAL A 442 12.30 7.96 3.32
CA VAL A 442 11.38 9.04 2.92
C VAL A 442 11.67 10.31 3.72
N PHE A 443 11.91 10.17 5.03
CA PHE A 443 12.37 11.28 5.87
C PHE A 443 13.78 11.74 5.47
N ALA A 444 14.72 10.82 5.23
CA ALA A 444 16.09 11.17 4.85
C ALA A 444 16.16 12.00 3.56
N LEU A 445 15.31 11.71 2.57
CA LEU A 445 15.19 12.52 1.35
C LEU A 445 14.78 13.97 1.67
N ASN A 446 13.75 14.16 2.49
CA ASN A 446 13.30 15.49 2.91
C ASN A 446 14.36 16.21 3.77
N TYR A 447 15.06 15.47 4.63
CA TYR A 447 16.14 15.98 5.47
C TYR A 447 17.30 16.51 4.62
N ALA A 448 17.78 15.71 3.66
CA ALA A 448 18.86 16.08 2.76
C ALA A 448 18.52 17.29 1.86
N GLU A 449 17.25 17.47 1.49
CA GLU A 449 16.77 18.60 0.70
C GLU A 449 16.64 19.89 1.52
N THR A 450 16.24 19.78 2.78
CA THR A 450 15.85 20.94 3.61
C THR A 450 17.01 21.47 4.46
N VAL A 451 17.84 20.59 5.01
CA VAL A 451 18.89 20.94 5.96
C VAL A 451 20.19 21.24 5.22
N LYS A 452 20.80 22.39 5.50
CA LYS A 452 22.13 22.71 4.96
C LYS A 452 23.15 21.67 5.45
N ASN A 453 23.91 21.08 4.52
CA ASN A 453 24.80 19.93 4.77
C ASN A 453 24.05 18.69 5.30
N GLY A 454 22.74 18.57 5.02
CA GLY A 454 21.92 17.49 5.55
C GLY A 454 22.41 16.09 5.19
N ARG A 455 22.99 15.91 3.99
CA ARG A 455 23.61 14.64 3.57
C ARG A 455 24.76 14.23 4.49
N ASP A 456 25.63 15.17 4.84
CA ASP A 456 26.77 14.90 5.73
C ASP A 456 26.30 14.53 7.13
N TYR A 457 25.24 15.18 7.63
CA TYR A 457 24.65 14.81 8.92
C TYR A 457 24.00 13.43 8.89
N LEU A 458 23.32 13.07 7.80
CA LEU A 458 22.79 11.72 7.60
C LEU A 458 23.91 10.67 7.66
N PHE A 459 25.03 10.85 6.95
CA PHE A 459 26.16 9.93 7.05
C PHE A 459 26.83 9.92 8.43
N ASN A 460 26.93 11.07 9.09
CA ASN A 460 27.50 11.13 10.44
C ASN A 460 26.59 10.50 11.51
N SER A 461 25.28 10.44 11.28
CA SER A 461 24.37 9.77 12.21
C SER A 461 24.66 8.27 12.36
N LEU A 462 25.23 7.62 11.32
CA LEU A 462 25.67 6.21 11.35
C LEU A 462 26.72 5.94 12.44
N LYS A 463 27.43 6.99 12.87
CA LYS A 463 28.50 6.91 13.87
C LYS A 463 28.02 7.13 15.31
N THR A 464 26.72 7.33 15.51
CA THR A 464 26.15 7.75 16.79
C THR A 464 25.17 6.72 17.32
N THR A 465 25.07 6.55 18.64
CA THR A 465 24.13 5.61 19.28
C THR A 465 22.71 6.16 19.41
N GLU A 466 22.53 7.49 19.29
CA GLU A 466 21.23 8.17 19.33
C GLU A 466 21.00 8.95 18.01
N PRO A 467 20.88 8.25 16.86
CA PRO A 467 20.89 8.88 15.53
C PRO A 467 19.78 9.91 15.31
N LEU A 468 18.55 9.64 15.77
CA LEU A 468 17.43 10.59 15.62
C LEU A 468 17.71 11.90 16.34
N LYS A 469 18.22 11.83 17.58
CA LYS A 469 18.61 13.00 18.37
C LYS A 469 19.75 13.75 17.70
N PHE A 470 20.79 13.06 17.23
CA PHE A 470 21.88 13.69 16.49
C PHE A 470 21.37 14.46 15.26
N LEU A 471 20.47 13.86 14.46
CA LEU A 471 19.91 14.50 13.27
C LEU A 471 19.04 15.71 13.62
N ALA A 472 18.24 15.62 14.68
CA ALA A 472 17.40 16.73 15.13
C ALA A 472 18.24 17.90 15.68
N GLU A 473 19.25 17.61 16.52
CA GLU A 473 20.16 18.63 17.06
C GLU A 473 21.00 19.29 15.97
N SER A 474 21.50 18.51 15.00
CA SER A 474 22.28 19.03 13.87
C SER A 474 21.46 19.91 12.93
N ALA A 475 20.18 19.58 12.73
CA ALA A 475 19.27 20.40 11.92
C ALA A 475 18.78 21.65 12.66
N GLY A 476 18.75 21.63 14.00
CA GLY A 476 18.24 22.73 14.81
C GLY A 476 16.81 23.12 14.41
N ALA A 477 16.60 24.41 14.11
CA ALA A 477 15.28 24.92 13.72
C ALA A 477 14.74 24.34 12.39
N ASP A 478 15.62 23.81 11.52
CA ASP A 478 15.20 23.21 10.25
C ASP A 478 14.58 21.82 10.44
N TYR A 479 14.79 21.15 11.59
CA TYR A 479 14.17 19.85 11.87
C TYR A 479 12.63 19.93 11.80
N LYS A 480 12.05 20.99 12.37
CA LYS A 480 10.61 21.26 12.29
C LYS A 480 10.12 21.35 10.85
N LYS A 481 10.90 21.99 9.97
CA LYS A 481 10.57 22.14 8.55
C LYS A 481 10.62 20.79 7.83
N VAL A 482 11.61 19.96 8.13
CA VAL A 482 11.72 18.59 7.59
C VAL A 482 10.48 17.77 7.94
N MET A 483 10.06 17.80 9.21
CA MET A 483 8.87 17.07 9.67
C MET A 483 7.61 17.58 8.98
N ILE A 484 7.37 18.90 8.95
CA ILE A 484 6.21 19.49 8.26
C ILE A 484 6.19 19.14 6.77
N LEU A 485 7.35 19.22 6.09
CA LEU A 485 7.47 18.87 4.67
C LEU A 485 7.16 17.39 4.42
N THR A 486 7.67 16.51 5.29
CA THR A 486 7.39 15.07 5.22
C THR A 486 5.89 14.79 5.39
N GLY A 487 5.26 15.38 6.40
CA GLY A 487 3.81 15.25 6.62
C GLY A 487 2.97 15.77 5.43
N LYS A 488 3.42 16.86 4.80
CA LYS A 488 2.79 17.39 3.57
C LYS A 488 2.91 16.40 2.41
N ARG A 489 4.11 15.88 2.15
CA ARG A 489 4.39 15.03 0.99
C ARG A 489 3.81 13.63 1.13
N ASN A 490 3.66 13.11 2.35
CA ASN A 490 2.96 11.84 2.60
C ASN A 490 1.53 11.82 2.04
N LEU A 491 0.83 12.96 2.06
CA LEU A 491 -0.54 13.04 1.53
C LEU A 491 -0.59 13.56 0.07
N THR A 492 0.26 14.54 -0.26
CA THR A 492 0.24 15.18 -1.59
C THR A 492 0.99 14.39 -2.67
N ALA A 493 1.84 13.42 -2.27
CA ALA A 493 2.75 12.67 -3.14
C ALA A 493 3.70 13.56 -3.99
N ASP A 494 3.96 14.79 -3.53
CA ASP A 494 4.79 15.80 -4.20
C ASP A 494 6.29 15.54 -3.96
N TYR A 495 6.75 14.38 -4.43
CA TYR A 495 8.15 13.96 -4.43
C TYR A 495 8.73 14.04 -5.85
N SER A 496 9.95 14.59 -5.97
CA SER A 496 10.67 14.66 -7.25
C SER A 496 11.11 13.27 -7.73
N ASN A 497 11.48 12.39 -6.79
CA ASN A 497 11.75 10.98 -7.06
C ASN A 497 10.51 10.13 -6.74
N LYS A 498 9.99 9.45 -7.77
CA LYS A 498 8.79 8.61 -7.69
C LYS A 498 8.95 7.35 -6.84
N ILE A 499 10.17 6.95 -6.47
CA ILE A 499 10.39 5.83 -5.54
C ILE A 499 9.86 6.17 -4.12
N ALA A 500 9.88 7.45 -3.73
CA ALA A 500 9.34 7.90 -2.45
C ALA A 500 7.79 7.95 -2.42
N ILE A 501 7.12 7.73 -3.56
CA ILE A 501 5.66 7.73 -3.64
C ILE A 501 5.15 6.34 -3.25
N ALA A 502 4.27 6.27 -2.25
CA ALA A 502 3.65 5.03 -1.79
C ALA A 502 2.60 4.49 -2.77
N LYS A 503 3.04 4.04 -3.93
CA LYS A 503 2.20 3.42 -4.97
C LYS A 503 2.69 2.00 -5.22
N VAL A 504 1.79 1.05 -5.00
CA VAL A 504 2.05 -0.39 -5.09
C VAL A 504 0.94 -1.03 -5.92
N ASN A 505 1.30 -1.86 -6.89
CA ASN A 505 0.39 -2.53 -7.82
C ASN A 505 -0.57 -1.55 -8.54
N GLY A 506 -0.07 -0.36 -8.90
CA GLY A 506 -0.86 0.67 -9.58
C GLY A 506 -1.78 1.48 -8.68
N VAL A 507 -1.87 1.15 -7.38
CA VAL A 507 -2.77 1.80 -6.41
C VAL A 507 -1.99 2.73 -5.50
N MET A 508 -2.49 3.96 -5.34
CA MET A 508 -1.90 4.97 -4.49
C MET A 508 -2.35 4.76 -3.04
N ASN A 509 -1.40 4.68 -2.10
CA ASN A 509 -1.67 4.48 -0.68
C ASN A 509 -1.51 5.80 0.09
N TYR A 510 -2.46 6.07 0.96
CA TYR A 510 -2.47 7.25 1.82
C TYR A 510 -2.30 6.85 3.29
N PRO A 511 -1.88 7.78 4.17
CA PRO A 511 -1.81 7.50 5.61
C PRO A 511 -3.15 6.98 6.14
N GLN A 512 -3.10 6.06 7.11
CA GLN A 512 -4.33 5.56 7.71
C GLN A 512 -5.06 6.67 8.47
N ASN A 513 -6.39 6.59 8.51
CA ASN A 513 -7.17 7.46 9.38
C ASN A 513 -6.90 7.08 10.83
N TYR A 514 -6.23 7.97 11.57
CA TYR A 514 -5.81 7.71 12.94
C TYR A 514 -7.02 7.47 13.85
N ARG A 515 -8.08 8.26 13.65
CA ARG A 515 -9.35 8.09 14.36
C ARG A 515 -10.49 8.71 13.57
N LEU A 516 -11.63 8.03 13.56
CA LEU A 516 -12.86 8.60 13.04
C LEU A 516 -13.31 9.78 13.92
N LEU A 517 -13.53 10.92 13.28
CA LEU A 517 -14.22 12.05 13.88
C LEU A 517 -15.67 11.96 13.39
N ASP A 518 -16.59 11.53 14.24
CA ASP A 518 -18.03 11.48 13.94
C ASP A 518 -18.73 12.80 14.29
N SER A 519 -19.95 12.98 13.77
CA SER A 519 -20.72 14.22 13.81
C SER A 519 -21.38 14.54 15.18
N THR A 520 -20.99 13.85 16.25
CA THR A 520 -21.60 13.99 17.58
C THR A 520 -20.79 14.93 18.48
N ASP A 521 -21.42 15.57 19.47
CA ASP A 521 -20.73 16.38 20.48
C ASP A 521 -19.75 15.51 21.28
N GLN A 522 -18.49 15.48 20.87
CA GLN A 522 -17.45 14.64 21.47
C GLN A 522 -16.19 15.44 21.81
N THR A 523 -15.49 14.96 22.83
CA THR A 523 -14.17 15.44 23.23
C THR A 523 -13.26 14.23 23.33
N ILE A 524 -12.12 14.29 22.65
CA ILE A 524 -11.19 13.18 22.52
C ILE A 524 -9.81 13.65 22.97
N ASP A 525 -9.29 13.05 24.04
CA ASP A 525 -7.90 13.23 24.45
C ASP A 525 -7.02 12.18 23.77
N LEU A 526 -5.92 12.64 23.17
CA LEU A 526 -5.02 11.83 22.35
C LEU A 526 -3.57 12.17 22.68
N LEU A 527 -2.68 11.20 22.42
CA LEU A 527 -1.24 11.35 22.54
C LEU A 527 -0.61 11.30 21.14
N SER A 528 0.24 12.27 20.82
CA SER A 528 1.09 12.24 19.63
C SER A 528 2.50 11.81 20.03
N ASN A 529 2.99 10.71 19.46
CA ASN A 529 4.36 10.26 19.69
C ASN A 529 5.37 11.29 19.15
N TYR A 530 6.56 11.38 19.74
CA TYR A 530 7.63 12.23 19.21
C TYR A 530 7.96 11.83 17.75
N SER A 531 8.34 12.79 16.92
CA SER A 531 8.68 12.60 15.50
C SER A 531 7.66 11.75 14.73
N SER A 532 6.37 12.07 14.83
CA SER A 532 5.28 11.28 14.23
C SER A 532 4.24 12.12 13.49
N PHE A 533 3.37 11.43 12.75
CA PHE A 533 2.33 11.98 11.90
C PHE A 533 0.98 11.26 12.12
N GLN A 534 -0.07 12.01 12.46
CA GLN A 534 -1.42 11.49 12.64
C GLN A 534 -2.37 12.20 11.67
N TYR A 535 -3.18 11.44 10.93
CA TYR A 535 -4.08 11.99 9.91
C TYR A 535 -5.54 11.73 10.28
N PHE A 536 -6.38 12.75 10.14
CA PHE A 536 -7.81 12.70 10.38
C PHE A 536 -8.56 13.04 9.11
N TYR A 537 -9.36 12.10 8.62
CA TYR A 537 -10.14 12.27 7.40
C TYR A 537 -11.57 12.62 7.76
N VAL A 538 -12.07 13.73 7.21
CA VAL A 538 -13.37 14.31 7.51
C VAL A 538 -14.14 14.46 6.21
N ASP A 539 -15.34 13.89 6.15
CA ASP A 539 -16.33 14.16 5.12
C ASP A 539 -17.25 15.28 5.62
N PRO A 540 -17.10 16.53 5.13
CA PRO A 540 -17.88 17.66 5.61
C PRO A 540 -19.40 17.48 5.45
N SER A 541 -19.83 16.65 4.48
CA SER A 541 -21.26 16.44 4.21
C SER A 541 -21.99 15.71 5.34
N THR A 542 -21.26 15.00 6.19
CA THR A 542 -21.80 14.23 7.32
C THR A 542 -22.08 15.07 8.57
N TYR A 543 -21.68 16.35 8.58
CA TYR A 543 -21.82 17.26 9.70
C TYR A 543 -22.97 18.26 9.53
N LYS A 544 -23.43 18.85 10.63
CA LYS A 544 -24.45 19.92 10.59
C LYS A 544 -23.83 21.26 10.22
N GLN A 545 -24.66 22.19 9.76
CA GLN A 545 -24.21 23.51 9.27
C GLN A 545 -23.41 24.34 10.30
N GLN A 546 -23.67 24.16 11.59
CA GLN A 546 -22.98 24.90 12.66
C GLN A 546 -21.86 24.09 13.32
N SER A 547 -21.50 22.94 12.75
CA SER A 547 -20.52 22.07 13.37
C SER A 547 -19.11 22.65 13.29
N GLN A 548 -18.38 22.51 14.40
CA GLN A 548 -17.00 22.94 14.53
C GLN A 548 -16.11 21.77 14.93
N ILE A 549 -14.92 21.71 14.34
CA ILE A 549 -13.84 20.87 14.82
C ILE A 549 -12.78 21.79 15.44
N ILE A 550 -12.41 21.49 16.68
CA ILE A 550 -11.52 22.30 17.50
C ILE A 550 -10.37 21.42 17.95
N PHE A 551 -9.15 21.74 17.53
CA PHE A 551 -7.93 21.12 18.04
C PHE A 551 -7.35 22.01 19.13
N LYS A 552 -7.20 21.47 20.33
CA LYS A 552 -6.68 22.17 21.51
C LYS A 552 -5.31 21.64 21.88
N ASN A 553 -4.33 22.53 21.84
CA ASN A 553 -2.97 22.26 22.26
C ASN A 553 -2.24 23.58 22.52
N LYS A 554 -1.20 23.56 23.36
CA LYS A 554 -0.36 24.74 23.69
C LYS A 554 1.13 24.52 23.42
N SER A 555 1.52 23.33 22.97
CA SER A 555 2.88 22.97 22.63
C SER A 555 3.24 23.45 21.24
N THR A 556 4.34 24.19 21.13
CA THR A 556 4.90 24.61 19.84
C THR A 556 5.50 23.46 19.03
N ASP A 557 5.64 22.28 19.65
CA ASP A 557 6.14 21.06 19.02
C ASP A 557 5.07 20.38 18.15
N LEU A 558 3.80 20.74 18.29
CA LEU A 558 2.73 20.22 17.45
C LEU A 558 2.43 21.22 16.33
N SER A 559 2.28 20.72 15.11
CA SER A 559 1.82 21.49 13.96
C SER A 559 0.66 20.78 13.28
N LEU A 560 -0.37 21.52 12.88
CA LEU A 560 -1.51 21.00 12.15
C LEU A 560 -1.42 21.43 10.68
N LEU A 561 -1.59 20.47 9.78
CA LEU A 561 -1.64 20.64 8.35
C LEU A 561 -3.07 20.45 7.86
N LEU A 562 -3.55 21.33 6.99
CA LEU A 562 -4.89 21.25 6.41
C LEU A 562 -4.80 20.93 4.91
N PHE A 563 -5.58 19.94 4.48
CA PHE A 563 -5.69 19.53 3.09
C PHE A 563 -7.14 19.39 2.68
N VAL A 564 -7.40 19.50 1.38
CA VAL A 564 -8.67 19.12 0.74
C VAL A 564 -8.40 18.15 -0.39
N LYS A 565 -9.36 17.27 -0.66
CA LYS A 565 -9.33 16.38 -1.82
C LYS A 565 -10.02 17.04 -3.01
N GLU A 566 -9.26 17.31 -4.06
CA GLU A 566 -9.74 17.83 -5.34
C GLU A 566 -9.28 16.89 -6.47
N ASN A 567 -10.19 16.51 -7.37
CA ASN A 567 -9.90 15.69 -8.55
C ASN A 567 -9.14 14.36 -8.26
N GLY A 568 -9.41 13.74 -7.11
CA GLY A 568 -8.78 12.48 -6.70
C GLY A 568 -7.38 12.63 -6.07
N THR A 569 -6.90 13.86 -5.89
CA THR A 569 -5.60 14.16 -5.27
C THR A 569 -5.78 15.07 -4.05
N TYR A 570 -4.85 15.03 -3.09
CA TYR A 570 -4.86 15.96 -1.97
C TYR A 570 -4.05 17.20 -2.27
N LYS A 571 -4.64 18.34 -1.92
CA LYS A 571 -4.04 19.66 -2.04
C LYS A 571 -3.81 20.22 -0.65
N TYR A 572 -2.56 20.57 -0.36
CA TYR A 572 -2.18 21.27 0.86
C TYR A 572 -2.66 22.72 0.83
N LEU A 573 -3.19 23.20 1.96
CA LEU A 573 -3.77 24.53 2.09
C LEU A 573 -3.09 25.40 3.14
N TYR A 574 -2.83 24.85 4.32
CA TYR A 574 -2.44 25.64 5.49
C TYR A 574 -1.65 24.84 6.52
N THR A 575 -0.74 25.52 7.23
CA THR A 575 -0.07 25.01 8.43
C THR A 575 -0.40 25.92 9.60
N HIS A 576 -0.89 25.34 10.68
CA HIS A 576 -1.09 25.99 11.97
C HIS A 576 -0.02 25.52 12.95
N GLU A 577 0.70 26.45 13.55
CA GLU A 577 1.54 26.17 14.72
C GLU A 577 0.73 26.41 15.99
N PHE A 578 0.69 25.44 16.90
CA PHE A 578 -0.11 25.55 18.12
C PHE A 578 0.49 26.58 19.10
N ASN A 579 0.08 27.83 18.94
CA ASN A 579 0.17 28.89 19.94
C ASN A 579 -1.20 29.23 20.55
N LYS A 580 -2.27 28.69 19.96
CA LYS A 580 -3.68 28.77 20.37
C LYS A 580 -4.45 27.63 19.72
N ASP A 581 -5.67 27.39 20.21
CA ASP A 581 -6.60 26.42 19.64
C ASP A 581 -6.83 26.69 18.14
N PHE A 582 -6.87 25.63 17.35
CA PHE A 582 -7.23 25.67 15.94
C PHE A 582 -8.70 25.30 15.78
N VAL A 583 -9.48 26.17 15.15
CA VAL A 583 -10.93 26.02 15.00
C VAL A 583 -11.29 26.08 13.53
N ILE A 584 -12.12 25.16 13.05
CA ILE A 584 -12.74 25.25 11.73
C ILE A 584 -14.25 25.09 11.82
N ASN A 585 -14.98 25.81 10.97
CA ASN A 585 -16.37 25.50 10.67
C ASN A 585 -16.37 24.45 9.57
N VAL A 586 -17.00 23.30 9.82
CA VAL A 586 -17.02 22.21 8.83
C VAL A 586 -17.77 22.63 7.57
N GLU A 587 -18.82 23.44 7.73
CA GLU A 587 -19.64 23.98 6.66
C GLU A 587 -18.85 24.78 5.61
N ASP A 588 -17.81 25.53 6.04
CA ASP A 588 -17.00 26.33 5.12
C ASP A 588 -16.36 25.47 4.02
N PHE A 589 -16.18 24.18 4.28
CA PHE A 589 -15.55 23.22 3.38
C PHE A 589 -16.54 22.21 2.77
N ARG A 590 -17.87 22.44 2.84
CA ARG A 590 -18.90 21.49 2.36
C ARG A 590 -18.80 21.14 0.86
N LEU A 591 -18.18 22.00 0.04
CA LEU A 591 -17.94 21.71 -1.38
C LEU A 591 -16.90 20.61 -1.62
N TYR A 592 -16.06 20.33 -0.64
CA TYR A 592 -14.97 19.37 -0.79
C TYR A 592 -15.42 18.02 -0.27
N LYS A 593 -15.23 16.98 -1.09
CA LYS A 593 -15.57 15.59 -0.73
C LYS A 593 -14.90 15.14 0.56
N GLU A 594 -13.70 15.64 0.81
CA GLU A 594 -12.90 15.23 1.97
C GLU A 594 -11.95 16.36 2.36
N VAL A 595 -11.88 16.62 3.67
CA VAL A 595 -10.92 17.49 4.34
C VAL A 595 -10.04 16.60 5.20
N VAL A 596 -8.72 16.84 5.19
CA VAL A 596 -7.77 16.07 6.00
C VAL A 596 -7.00 17.00 6.90
N PHE A 597 -6.89 16.63 8.17
CA PHE A 597 -6.01 17.27 9.15
C PHE A 597 -4.82 16.35 9.41
N GLY A 598 -3.61 16.81 9.11
CA GLY A 598 -2.37 16.11 9.47
C GLY A 598 -1.76 16.77 10.70
N LEU A 599 -1.76 16.10 11.85
CA LEU A 599 -0.99 16.50 13.02
C LEU A 599 0.43 15.95 12.93
N VAL A 600 1.40 16.84 13.09
CA VAL A 600 2.83 16.53 13.03
C VAL A 600 3.46 16.91 14.36
N ASN A 601 4.00 15.93 15.09
CA ASN A 601 4.83 16.19 16.25
C ASN A 601 6.28 16.35 15.80
N THR A 602 6.79 17.56 15.98
CA THR A 602 8.14 17.97 15.57
C THR A 602 9.16 17.89 16.69
N SER A 603 8.76 17.47 17.89
CA SER A 603 9.69 17.11 18.96
C SER A 603 10.36 15.78 18.64
N TYR A 604 11.65 15.65 18.94
CA TYR A 604 12.38 14.37 18.82
C TYR A 604 12.51 13.62 20.16
N LEU A 605 12.01 14.20 21.26
CA LEU A 605 12.08 13.60 22.61
C LEU A 605 10.70 13.45 23.26
N ASN A 606 9.80 14.41 23.04
CA ASN A 606 8.59 14.51 23.84
C ASN A 606 7.37 14.03 23.05
N ASN A 607 6.63 13.12 23.66
CA ASN A 607 5.24 12.89 23.27
C ASN A 607 4.41 14.12 23.70
N VAL A 608 3.37 14.43 22.92
CA VAL A 608 2.54 15.62 23.15
C VAL A 608 1.08 15.21 23.27
N ASP A 609 0.48 15.48 24.43
CA ASP A 609 -0.97 15.35 24.64
C ASP A 609 -1.72 16.48 23.94
N TYR A 610 -2.83 16.18 23.29
CA TYR A 610 -3.72 17.16 22.70
C TYR A 610 -5.18 16.68 22.74
N THR A 611 -6.11 17.61 22.59
CA THR A 611 -7.54 17.33 22.63
C THR A 611 -8.18 17.75 21.32
N ILE A 612 -9.09 16.93 20.79
CA ILE A 612 -10.00 17.30 19.70
C ILE A 612 -11.41 17.41 20.26
N GLU A 613 -12.08 18.54 20.05
CA GLU A 613 -13.52 18.67 20.28
C GLU A 613 -14.24 18.76 18.94
N VAL A 614 -15.24 17.91 18.75
CA VAL A 614 -16.23 18.07 17.69
C VAL A 614 -17.49 18.60 18.35
N LYS A 615 -17.96 19.76 17.90
CA LYS A 615 -19.19 20.37 18.38
C LYS A 615 -20.21 20.38 17.27
N GLU A 616 -21.41 19.93 17.56
CA GLU A 616 -22.53 19.94 16.64
C GLU A 616 -22.98 21.37 16.33
N THR A 617 -22.96 22.24 17.34
CA THR A 617 -23.19 23.68 17.23
C THR A 617 -22.08 24.46 17.93
N GLY A 618 -21.13 24.98 17.15
CA GLY A 618 -20.02 25.79 17.63
C GLY A 618 -20.26 27.29 17.50
N LYS A 619 -19.60 28.07 18.37
CA LYS A 619 -19.67 29.55 18.37
C LYS A 619 -18.28 30.20 18.41
N LEU A 620 -17.22 29.40 18.35
CA LEU A 620 -15.85 29.92 18.38
C LEU A 620 -15.55 30.57 17.03
N GLN A 621 -14.69 31.58 17.03
CA GLN A 621 -14.23 32.17 15.77
C GLN A 621 -13.31 31.17 15.04
N PRO A 622 -13.58 30.86 13.76
CA PRO A 622 -12.74 29.95 13.00
C PRO A 622 -11.34 30.55 12.82
N THR A 623 -10.32 29.70 12.90
CA THR A 623 -8.92 30.07 12.65
C THR A 623 -8.68 30.31 11.17
N VAL A 624 -9.30 29.50 10.32
CA VAL A 624 -9.29 29.64 8.86
C VAL A 624 -10.68 29.38 8.32
N THR A 625 -11.00 30.01 7.19
CA THR A 625 -12.22 29.75 6.39
C THR A 625 -11.80 29.38 4.98
N ALA A 626 -12.63 28.64 4.24
CA ALA A 626 -12.33 28.30 2.85
C ALA A 626 -12.01 29.55 2.00
N LYS A 627 -12.83 30.60 2.13
CA LYS A 627 -12.60 31.89 1.46
C LYS A 627 -11.27 32.53 1.83
N GLY A 628 -10.90 32.48 3.11
CA GLY A 628 -9.59 32.96 3.59
C GLY A 628 -8.41 32.20 2.98
N LEU A 629 -8.63 30.94 2.61
CA LEU A 629 -7.66 30.06 1.93
C LEU A 629 -7.74 30.14 0.40
N LYS A 630 -8.49 31.12 -0.16
CA LYS A 630 -8.73 31.28 -1.61
C LYS A 630 -9.38 30.05 -2.25
N LEU A 631 -10.20 29.36 -1.47
CA LEU A 631 -11.05 28.29 -1.93
C LEU A 631 -12.46 28.83 -2.14
N ASP A 632 -13.16 28.27 -3.13
CA ASP A 632 -14.58 28.51 -3.26
C ASP A 632 -15.28 27.87 -2.05
N ASN A 633 -16.23 28.59 -1.47
CA ASN A 633 -17.14 28.06 -0.48
C ASN A 633 -18.52 27.81 -1.12
N LEU A 634 -19.36 27.07 -0.41
CA LEU A 634 -20.67 26.66 -0.90
C LEU A 634 -21.50 27.85 -1.40
N ASP A 635 -21.57 28.91 -0.60
CA ASP A 635 -22.34 30.11 -0.92
C ASP A 635 -21.83 30.83 -2.18
N ASP A 636 -20.52 30.97 -2.35
CA ASP A 636 -19.91 31.61 -3.53
C ASP A 636 -20.16 30.76 -4.79
N SER A 637 -20.11 29.42 -4.69
CA SER A 637 -20.46 28.53 -5.81
C SER A 637 -21.94 28.59 -6.17
N ILE A 638 -22.83 28.61 -5.17
CA ILE A 638 -24.27 28.74 -5.42
C ILE A 638 -24.59 30.08 -6.07
N LYS A 639 -24.10 31.19 -5.50
CA LYS A 639 -24.38 32.55 -6.00
C LYS A 639 -23.96 32.70 -7.46
N ASN A 640 -22.79 32.17 -7.83
CA ASN A 640 -22.26 32.28 -9.18
C ASN A 640 -22.79 31.23 -10.18
N SER A 641 -23.73 30.36 -9.78
CA SER A 641 -24.25 29.30 -10.64
C SER A 641 -25.58 29.68 -11.32
N SER A 642 -25.75 29.40 -12.61
CA SER A 642 -27.05 29.47 -13.29
C SER A 642 -27.92 28.25 -12.99
N SER A 643 -27.31 27.13 -12.60
CA SER A 643 -28.03 25.91 -12.21
C SER A 643 -27.20 25.02 -11.27
N ALA A 644 -27.91 24.17 -10.52
CA ALA A 644 -27.34 23.13 -9.68
C ALA A 644 -27.97 21.78 -10.03
N SER A 645 -27.13 20.77 -10.28
CA SER A 645 -27.53 19.38 -10.48
C SER A 645 -27.11 18.56 -9.27
N CYS A 646 -28.07 18.12 -8.49
CA CYS A 646 -27.89 17.42 -7.24
C CYS A 646 -28.27 15.94 -7.37
N TYR A 647 -27.58 15.06 -6.65
CA TYR A 647 -27.94 13.65 -6.59
C TYR A 647 -27.77 13.05 -5.19
N LYS A 648 -28.55 12.02 -4.90
CA LYS A 648 -28.49 11.19 -3.69
C LYS A 648 -28.75 9.75 -4.08
N SER A 649 -27.83 8.85 -3.75
CA SER A 649 -27.99 7.41 -3.99
C SER A 649 -28.22 6.66 -2.69
N LYS A 650 -29.08 5.63 -2.75
CA LYS A 650 -29.27 4.66 -1.69
C LYS A 650 -29.09 3.26 -2.25
N GLU A 651 -28.28 2.47 -1.55
CA GLU A 651 -28.01 1.07 -1.88
C GLU A 651 -28.87 0.15 -1.01
N SER A 652 -29.40 -0.91 -1.62
CA SER A 652 -30.09 -2.02 -0.96
C SER A 652 -29.54 -3.35 -1.48
N ASP A 653 -29.94 -4.49 -0.93
CA ASP A 653 -29.39 -5.80 -1.31
C ASP A 653 -29.51 -6.09 -2.82
N ASN A 654 -30.60 -5.66 -3.45
CA ASN A 654 -30.91 -6.01 -4.85
C ASN A 654 -30.99 -4.81 -5.81
N PHE A 655 -30.98 -3.58 -5.30
CA PHE A 655 -31.20 -2.38 -6.12
C PHE A 655 -30.31 -1.20 -5.68
N TYR A 656 -29.98 -0.36 -6.66
CA TYR A 656 -29.55 1.02 -6.46
C TYR A 656 -30.72 1.96 -6.77
N THR A 657 -31.05 2.83 -5.82
CA THR A 657 -31.97 3.95 -6.05
C THR A 657 -31.16 5.24 -6.14
N ILE A 658 -31.29 5.97 -7.25
CA ILE A 658 -30.62 7.25 -7.47
C ILE A 658 -31.71 8.31 -7.60
N ASN A 659 -31.71 9.28 -6.70
CA ASN A 659 -32.53 10.49 -6.82
C ASN A 659 -31.64 11.60 -7.37
N GLN A 660 -32.08 12.29 -8.41
CA GLN A 660 -31.42 13.45 -8.97
C GLN A 660 -32.38 14.63 -8.97
N MET A 661 -31.88 15.83 -8.74
CA MET A 661 -32.62 17.08 -8.84
C MET A 661 -31.81 18.06 -9.66
N MET A 662 -32.44 18.80 -10.57
CA MET A 662 -31.80 19.91 -11.26
C MET A 662 -32.61 21.16 -11.01
N VAL A 663 -31.95 22.20 -10.54
CA VAL A 663 -32.55 23.48 -10.18
C VAL A 663 -31.86 24.55 -11.02
N GLY A 664 -32.62 25.33 -11.78
CA GLY A 664 -32.10 26.40 -12.64
C GLY A 664 -32.69 27.75 -12.27
N PHE A 665 -31.89 28.79 -12.43
CA PHE A 665 -32.20 30.16 -12.08
C PHE A 665 -32.07 31.06 -13.32
N ASP A 666 -32.91 32.10 -13.41
CA ASP A 666 -32.76 33.13 -14.45
C ASP A 666 -31.70 34.17 -14.07
N SER A 667 -31.48 35.17 -14.94
CA SER A 667 -30.49 36.23 -14.71
C SER A 667 -30.80 37.14 -13.51
N GLU A 668 -31.99 37.03 -12.92
CA GLU A 668 -32.40 37.72 -11.70
C GLU A 668 -32.36 36.80 -10.47
N ASP A 669 -31.71 35.63 -10.58
CA ASP A 669 -31.63 34.55 -9.57
C ASP A 669 -32.98 33.91 -9.21
N ILE A 670 -34.02 34.11 -10.03
CA ILE A 670 -35.34 33.53 -9.80
C ILE A 670 -35.38 32.11 -10.33
N LEU A 671 -35.87 31.16 -9.52
CA LEU A 671 -36.11 29.78 -9.93
C LEU A 671 -36.97 29.72 -11.20
N ASN A 672 -36.41 29.21 -12.29
CA ASN A 672 -37.07 29.13 -13.60
C ASN A 672 -37.13 27.69 -14.15
N GLU A 673 -36.37 26.77 -13.56
CA GLU A 673 -36.29 25.38 -13.97
C GLU A 673 -36.16 24.46 -12.75
N LEU A 674 -37.00 23.43 -12.70
CA LEU A 674 -36.92 22.38 -11.68
C LEU A 674 -37.21 21.02 -12.32
N TYR A 675 -36.26 20.12 -12.16
CA TYR A 675 -36.36 18.72 -12.57
C TYR A 675 -36.08 17.82 -11.37
N ALA A 676 -36.79 16.71 -11.29
CA ALA A 676 -36.51 15.63 -10.36
C ALA A 676 -36.52 14.31 -11.12
N LYS A 677 -35.50 13.48 -10.93
CA LYS A 677 -35.41 12.16 -11.53
C LYS A 677 -35.19 11.11 -10.45
N VAL A 678 -35.94 10.02 -10.54
CA VAL A 678 -35.71 8.83 -9.71
C VAL A 678 -35.36 7.70 -10.63
N THR A 679 -34.21 7.08 -10.40
CA THR A 679 -33.70 5.94 -11.15
C THR A 679 -33.59 4.74 -10.23
N LEU A 680 -34.12 3.60 -10.67
CA LEU A 680 -33.96 2.30 -10.03
C LEU A 680 -33.12 1.39 -10.95
N LYS A 681 -32.00 0.89 -10.43
CA LYS A 681 -31.09 -0.01 -11.15
C LYS A 681 -30.92 -1.32 -10.38
N ILE A 682 -30.96 -2.46 -11.07
CA ILE A 682 -30.78 -3.79 -10.46
C ILE A 682 -29.30 -4.11 -10.24
N LYS A 683 -28.98 -4.76 -9.11
CA LYS A 683 -27.68 -5.39 -8.85
C LYS A 683 -27.63 -6.79 -9.46
N ASP A 684 -26.50 -7.13 -10.09
CA ASP A 684 -26.20 -8.46 -10.65
C ASP A 684 -27.32 -9.03 -11.54
N VAL A 685 -27.33 -8.55 -12.78
CA VAL A 685 -28.38 -8.86 -13.75
C VAL A 685 -28.30 -10.32 -14.24
N GLU A 686 -29.27 -11.16 -13.85
CA GLU A 686 -29.66 -12.30 -14.69
C GLU A 686 -30.34 -11.74 -15.95
N LYS A 687 -29.61 -11.71 -17.07
CA LYS A 687 -30.02 -11.10 -18.35
C LYS A 687 -31.36 -11.59 -18.91
N ASP A 688 -31.92 -12.67 -18.39
CA ASP A 688 -33.10 -13.35 -18.93
C ASP A 688 -34.35 -13.26 -18.02
N ASN A 689 -34.37 -12.43 -16.96
CA ASN A 689 -35.53 -12.34 -16.08
C ASN A 689 -36.65 -11.44 -16.66
N PRO A 690 -37.80 -11.99 -17.13
CA PRO A 690 -38.86 -11.21 -17.78
C PRO A 690 -39.69 -10.37 -16.80
N LEU A 691 -39.55 -10.57 -15.49
CA LEU A 691 -40.32 -9.84 -14.47
C LEU A 691 -39.95 -8.36 -14.41
N PHE A 692 -38.69 -7.99 -14.67
CA PHE A 692 -38.27 -6.60 -14.55
C PHE A 692 -38.84 -5.71 -15.67
N PRO A 693 -38.70 -6.06 -16.98
CA PRO A 693 -39.35 -5.30 -18.05
C PRO A 693 -40.89 -5.25 -17.96
N LEU A 694 -41.51 -6.30 -17.41
CA LEU A 694 -42.95 -6.31 -17.16
C LEU A 694 -43.34 -5.35 -16.04
N THR A 695 -42.58 -5.34 -14.94
CA THR A 695 -42.79 -4.43 -13.80
C THR A 695 -42.62 -2.97 -14.23
N GLN A 696 -41.61 -2.66 -15.04
CA GLN A 696 -41.40 -1.32 -15.61
C GLN A 696 -42.64 -0.81 -16.35
N LYS A 697 -43.18 -1.62 -17.26
CA LYS A 697 -44.39 -1.28 -18.02
C LYS A 697 -45.62 -1.10 -17.13
N MET A 698 -45.77 -1.93 -16.09
CA MET A 698 -46.86 -1.78 -15.12
C MET A 698 -46.75 -0.47 -14.32
N VAL A 699 -45.54 -0.12 -13.87
CA VAL A 699 -45.29 1.14 -13.15
C VAL A 699 -45.52 2.35 -14.05
N SER A 700 -45.00 2.35 -15.28
CA SER A 700 -45.29 3.36 -16.30
C SER A 700 -46.79 3.54 -16.54
N GLY A 701 -47.54 2.44 -16.67
CA GLY A 701 -49.00 2.48 -16.88
C GLY A 701 -49.77 3.02 -15.68
N LEU A 702 -49.40 2.62 -14.46
CA LEU A 702 -50.02 3.14 -13.23
C LEU A 702 -49.74 4.63 -13.05
N LEU A 703 -48.52 5.09 -13.36
CA LEU A 703 -48.16 6.50 -13.30
C LEU A 703 -49.01 7.34 -14.27
N GLN A 704 -49.24 6.85 -15.49
CA GLN A 704 -50.11 7.52 -16.46
C GLN A 704 -51.56 7.62 -15.97
N LEU A 705 -52.10 6.54 -15.40
CA LEU A 705 -53.44 6.56 -14.81
C LEU A 705 -53.54 7.55 -13.66
N PHE A 706 -52.50 7.65 -12.83
CA PHE A 706 -52.42 8.59 -11.73
C PHE A 706 -52.40 10.05 -12.22
N VAL A 707 -51.53 10.37 -13.18
CA VAL A 707 -51.45 11.72 -13.79
C VAL A 707 -52.79 12.12 -14.42
N GLN A 708 -53.50 11.18 -15.04
CA GLN A 708 -54.82 11.42 -15.62
C GLN A 708 -55.91 11.63 -14.55
N ALA A 709 -55.93 10.79 -13.51
CA ALA A 709 -56.89 10.88 -12.42
C ALA A 709 -56.75 12.19 -11.62
N TYR A 710 -55.51 12.70 -11.52
CA TYR A 710 -55.15 13.92 -10.81
C TYR A 710 -54.69 15.03 -11.77
N LYS A 711 -55.29 15.11 -12.96
CA LYS A 711 -54.85 16.02 -14.03
C LYS A 711 -54.77 17.48 -13.60
N GLU A 712 -55.67 17.93 -12.73
CA GLU A 712 -55.64 19.30 -12.21
C GLU A 712 -54.46 19.56 -11.25
N GLN A 713 -54.03 18.54 -10.50
CA GLN A 713 -52.83 18.62 -9.66
C GLN A 713 -51.55 18.52 -10.50
N PHE A 714 -51.56 17.72 -11.57
CA PHE A 714 -50.40 17.48 -12.43
C PHE A 714 -50.24 18.46 -13.61
N LYS A 715 -51.16 19.41 -13.80
CA LYS A 715 -51.12 20.35 -14.94
C LYS A 715 -49.86 21.22 -15.04
N TYR A 716 -49.09 21.31 -13.96
CA TYR A 716 -47.84 22.05 -13.86
C TYR A 716 -46.59 21.17 -14.02
N PHE A 717 -46.75 19.87 -14.28
CA PHE A 717 -45.66 18.92 -14.35
C PHE A 717 -45.67 18.20 -15.71
N ASP A 718 -44.51 18.15 -16.35
CA ASP A 718 -44.22 17.27 -17.47
C ASP A 718 -43.49 16.03 -16.93
N ILE A 719 -43.82 14.84 -17.42
CA ILE A 719 -43.24 13.58 -16.92
C ILE A 719 -42.78 12.73 -18.09
N ILE A 720 -41.55 12.23 -18.01
CA ILE A 720 -41.01 11.21 -18.93
C ILE A 720 -40.58 9.97 -18.14
N THR A 721 -40.68 8.80 -18.77
CA THR A 721 -40.13 7.56 -18.24
C THR A 721 -39.14 6.98 -19.24
N ASN A 722 -38.02 6.46 -18.75
CA ASN A 722 -37.03 5.74 -19.54
C ASN A 722 -36.94 4.30 -19.04
N GLU A 723 -37.02 3.34 -19.97
CA GLU A 723 -37.01 1.91 -19.72
C GLU A 723 -35.81 1.28 -20.44
N SER A 724 -35.02 0.48 -19.72
CA SER A 724 -33.94 -0.35 -20.27
C SER A 724 -33.92 -1.72 -19.59
N ASP A 725 -33.05 -2.62 -20.06
CA ASP A 725 -32.98 -4.00 -19.57
C ASP A 725 -32.62 -4.11 -18.07
N TYR A 726 -31.99 -3.09 -17.48
CA TYR A 726 -31.51 -3.12 -16.09
C TYR A 726 -31.77 -1.81 -15.31
N GLU A 727 -32.39 -0.82 -15.94
CA GLU A 727 -32.68 0.49 -15.34
C GLU A 727 -34.07 0.99 -15.72
N TYR A 728 -34.78 1.52 -14.72
CA TYR A 728 -36.02 2.26 -14.89
C TYR A 728 -35.86 3.66 -14.29
N SER A 729 -36.20 4.71 -15.03
CA SER A 729 -36.23 6.06 -14.47
C SER A 729 -37.50 6.84 -14.80
N VAL A 730 -37.88 7.69 -13.86
CA VAL A 730 -38.98 8.65 -13.98
C VAL A 730 -38.41 10.04 -13.78
N THR A 731 -38.55 10.92 -14.77
CA THR A 731 -38.13 12.31 -14.69
C THR A 731 -39.36 13.21 -14.74
N ILE A 732 -39.48 14.09 -13.76
CA ILE A 732 -40.52 15.09 -13.60
C ILE A 732 -39.90 16.46 -13.82
N LYS A 733 -40.52 17.29 -14.66
CA LYS A 733 -40.16 18.68 -14.92
C LYS A 733 -41.31 19.58 -14.50
N VAL A 734 -41.04 20.66 -13.78
CA VAL A 734 -42.03 21.74 -13.59
C VAL A 734 -42.12 22.56 -14.88
N ASN A 735 -43.32 22.68 -15.44
CA ASN A 735 -43.52 23.33 -16.74
C ASN A 735 -43.65 24.85 -16.63
N LYS A 736 -43.49 25.56 -17.75
CA LYS A 736 -43.46 27.03 -17.80
C LYS A 736 -44.72 27.68 -17.24
N ASN A 737 -45.89 27.05 -17.41
CA ASN A 737 -47.17 27.59 -16.94
C ASN A 737 -47.19 27.77 -15.42
N PHE A 738 -46.46 26.95 -14.67
CA PHE A 738 -46.31 27.10 -13.23
C PHE A 738 -45.63 28.43 -12.89
N TYR A 739 -44.47 28.68 -13.51
CA TYR A 739 -43.69 29.89 -13.31
C TYR A 739 -44.45 31.13 -13.78
N ASP A 740 -45.14 31.07 -14.92
CA ASP A 740 -45.99 32.15 -15.43
C ASP A 740 -47.17 32.44 -14.49
N THR A 741 -47.74 31.40 -13.84
CA THR A 741 -48.82 31.56 -12.84
C THR A 741 -48.31 32.22 -11.56
N ILE A 742 -47.09 31.90 -11.12
CA ILE A 742 -46.46 32.56 -9.97
C ILE A 742 -46.18 34.03 -10.29
N LYS A 743 -45.56 34.31 -11.45
CA LYS A 743 -45.21 35.67 -11.90
C LYS A 743 -46.45 36.55 -12.11
N SER A 744 -47.53 36.02 -12.70
CA SER A 744 -48.76 36.77 -12.99
C SER A 744 -49.63 37.08 -11.77
N LYS A 745 -49.55 36.29 -10.69
CA LYS A 745 -50.38 36.49 -9.49
C LYS A 745 -49.84 37.51 -8.50
N SER A 746 -48.80 38.29 -8.85
CA SER A 746 -48.15 39.24 -7.93
C SER A 746 -47.63 38.59 -6.64
N MET A 747 -47.42 37.26 -6.65
CA MET A 747 -46.54 36.62 -5.69
C MET A 747 -45.13 36.99 -6.13
N ASN A 748 -44.65 38.18 -5.72
CA ASN A 748 -43.25 38.57 -5.85
C ASN A 748 -42.42 37.66 -4.92
N ILE A 749 -42.31 36.38 -5.27
CA ILE A 749 -41.28 35.49 -4.73
C ILE A 749 -40.03 35.88 -5.51
N LYS A 750 -39.43 37.00 -5.08
CA LYS A 750 -38.06 37.29 -5.44
C LYS A 750 -37.23 36.37 -4.58
N ILE A 751 -36.82 35.26 -5.17
CA ILE A 751 -35.71 34.48 -4.65
C ILE A 751 -34.49 35.36 -4.86
N ASP A 752 -34.14 36.16 -3.87
CA ASP A 752 -32.89 36.87 -3.89
C ASP A 752 -31.73 35.88 -3.73
N SER A 753 -30.50 36.38 -3.83
CA SER A 753 -29.32 35.54 -3.71
C SER A 753 -29.22 34.77 -2.37
N GLU A 754 -29.96 35.17 -1.33
CA GLU A 754 -30.02 34.45 -0.06
C GLU A 754 -31.01 33.29 -0.14
N GLU A 755 -32.21 33.49 -0.69
CA GLU A 755 -33.19 32.40 -0.88
C GLU A 755 -32.68 31.31 -1.86
N LYS A 756 -31.86 31.69 -2.86
CA LYS A 756 -31.17 30.73 -3.75
C LYS A 756 -30.24 29.79 -2.98
N VAL A 757 -29.49 30.36 -2.03
CA VAL A 757 -28.60 29.60 -1.14
C VAL A 757 -29.42 28.69 -0.24
N ASP A 758 -30.54 29.15 0.30
CA ASP A 758 -31.40 28.37 1.18
C ASP A 758 -32.03 27.16 0.48
N VAL A 759 -32.48 27.31 -0.78
CA VAL A 759 -33.02 26.17 -1.58
C VAL A 759 -31.97 25.07 -1.75
N ILE A 760 -30.73 25.45 -2.09
CA ILE A 760 -29.66 24.47 -2.29
C ILE A 760 -29.18 23.88 -0.97
N ARG A 761 -29.10 24.67 0.12
CA ARG A 761 -28.81 24.17 1.46
C ARG A 761 -29.84 23.15 1.94
N GLY A 762 -31.12 23.37 1.64
CA GLY A 762 -32.17 22.38 1.93
C GLY A 762 -31.91 21.03 1.24
N LEU A 763 -31.35 21.02 0.03
CA LEU A 763 -30.95 19.78 -0.64
C LEU A 763 -29.77 19.09 0.06
N TYR A 764 -28.78 19.85 0.54
CA TYR A 764 -27.68 19.30 1.35
C TYR A 764 -28.16 18.73 2.68
N ASP A 765 -29.08 19.41 3.37
CA ASP A 765 -29.65 18.94 4.63
C ASP A 765 -30.42 17.61 4.43
N GLU A 766 -30.99 17.42 3.25
CA GLU A 766 -31.59 16.15 2.81
C GLU A 766 -30.57 15.12 2.30
N GLY A 767 -29.27 15.41 2.36
CA GLY A 767 -28.17 14.50 2.00
C GLY A 767 -27.90 14.38 0.51
N TYR A 768 -28.22 15.40 -0.30
CA TYR A 768 -27.82 15.46 -1.70
C TYR A 768 -26.40 16.03 -1.86
N THR A 769 -25.69 15.56 -2.89
CA THR A 769 -24.44 16.16 -3.39
C THR A 769 -24.74 16.95 -4.66
N CYS A 770 -24.31 18.20 -4.76
CA CYS A 770 -24.63 19.08 -5.90
C CYS A 770 -23.40 19.46 -6.74
N GLU A 771 -23.59 19.53 -8.06
CA GLU A 771 -22.68 20.11 -9.04
C GLU A 771 -23.24 21.43 -9.56
N TYR A 772 -22.39 22.44 -9.73
CA TYR A 772 -22.79 23.80 -10.11
C TYR A 772 -22.36 24.15 -11.53
N GLN A 773 -23.28 24.69 -12.32
CA GLN A 773 -22.98 25.22 -13.67
C GLN A 773 -23.07 26.75 -13.65
N LYS A 774 -22.09 27.41 -14.26
CA LYS A 774 -22.00 28.87 -14.37
C LYS A 774 -22.72 29.40 -15.59
#